data_AF-A0A7J8MP53-F1
#
_entry.id   AF-A0A7J8MP53-F1
#
_cell.length_a   1.000
_cell.length_b   1.000
_cell.length_c   1.000
_cell.angle_alpha   90.00
_cell.angle_beta   90.00
_cell.angle_gamma   90.00
#
_symmetry.space_group_name_H-M   'P 1'
#
loop_
_entity.id
_entity.type
_entity.pdbx_description
1 polymer ?
#
loop_
_entity_poly.entity_id
_entity_poly.type
_entity_poly.pdbx_seq_one_letter_code
_entity_poly.pdbx_strand_id
1 'polypeptide(L)'
;IQIRGEIRTNVDYTIDLLHASDYRENKIHTGWLDSRIAMRVRAERPPWYLSVVAGALYKASASSAAMVSDYIGYLEKGQIPPKHISLMHSQVSLNIEGSKYTLDGKSHVIYAEEEAAGTRLLIDGRTCLLQKDHDPSKLVAETPCKLLRFLVSDGSHIDADTPYAEVEVMKMCMPLLSPASGVIQIKSSEGQTMQSGELIARLDLDDPSAVRKAEPFQGNFPVLGPPTAISDKVHQRCAASLNAARMILAGYEHNINEVVQSLLNCLDSPELPFLQWQECMSVLSTRLPKDLKNELESKYKGFEVIPSSQNIDFPAKLLKGVLDSHLSSCSDKERGSLERHIEPLMSLVTSYEGGRESHAHVIVRSLFEEYLSVEELFSDNIQADVIERLRVQYKKDLLKVVDIVLSHQGVKNKNKLILRLLEQLVYPNPAAYRDQLIRFSALNHTSYSELALKASQLLEQTKLSELRSTIARSLSELEMFTEDGESMDTPKRKSAINERMEDLVSAPLAVEDALIGLFDHSDHTLQRRVVETYVRRLYQPYLVKESVRMQWHRSGLIASWEFLEEHIERKNGSEEQMSVEKHSERKWGAMKWGAMVIIKSLQFLPAIISVALRETTHNFEKATPHGSIEPTTFGNMIHIALVGINNQMSLLQDSGDEDQAQERIKKLAKILQDKEVGSSLRSAGVGVISCIIQRDEGRTPMRHSFHSSAKNLYYEEEPLLRHLEPPLSIYLELDKLKGYEGIRYTPSRDRQWHLYTVLDKPHPIQRMFLRTLVRQPTSNDRLTAYSRHDVDMIHNQLSMSFTSKSIFRSIMAAMEELELNVHNATLKPDHAQMYLCILQEQEINDLMPYTKRVDIDAGQEEEAVETILEELAREIHAFSGVRMHKLGVCQWEVKLWIASFGRANGAWRVVVTNVTGQTCTVHMYRELENTSKHQAVYHSLSVRGPLHGVPVNAHYQPLGVLDRKRLLARKTGTTYCYDFPLAFQMALEQSFASRFPGFKKPKDKLLCKVTELVFADQKGYWGTPLIPIERQPGLNDVGMIAWSMEMSTPEFPSGRTILIVANDVTFKAGSFGPREDAFFLAVTDLACTKKLPLIYLAANSGA
;
A
#
# COMPACT_ATOMS: atom_id res chain seq x y z
N ILE A 1 -54.01 -18.64 27.70
CA ILE A 1 -54.95 -18.50 26.57
C ILE A 1 -54.36 -17.45 25.64
N GLN A 2 -54.07 -17.78 24.37
CA GLN A 2 -53.59 -16.80 23.38
C GLN A 2 -54.71 -16.56 22.36
N ILE A 3 -55.35 -15.39 22.42
CA ILE A 3 -56.37 -14.97 21.47
C ILE A 3 -55.83 -13.72 20.77
N ARG A 4 -55.79 -13.77 19.43
CA ARG A 4 -55.26 -12.70 18.56
C ARG A 4 -56.36 -12.25 17.59
N GLY A 5 -56.48 -10.94 17.38
CA GLY A 5 -57.45 -10.34 16.46
C GLY A 5 -57.42 -8.81 16.57
N GLU A 6 -58.07 -8.13 15.62
CA GLU A 6 -58.18 -6.66 15.58
C GLU A 6 -58.85 -6.08 16.83
N ILE A 7 -59.74 -6.85 17.47
CA ILE A 7 -60.49 -6.46 18.66
C ILE A 7 -59.70 -6.84 19.93
N ARG A 8 -59.50 -5.85 20.83
CA ARG A 8 -58.86 -6.05 22.13
C ARG A 8 -59.62 -7.07 22.97
N THR A 9 -58.90 -8.02 23.57
CA THR A 9 -59.49 -9.00 24.49
C THR A 9 -59.26 -8.60 25.95
N ASN A 10 -60.14 -9.03 26.84
CA ASN A 10 -60.05 -8.76 28.28
C ASN A 10 -59.22 -9.81 29.04
N VAL A 11 -58.48 -10.68 28.33
CA VAL A 11 -57.78 -11.83 28.93
C VAL A 11 -56.73 -11.38 29.94
N ASP A 12 -55.91 -10.38 29.61
CA ASP A 12 -54.86 -9.84 30.49
C ASP A 12 -55.45 -9.29 31.80
N TYR A 13 -56.57 -8.56 31.70
CA TYR A 13 -57.27 -8.00 32.85
C TYR A 13 -57.98 -9.08 33.67
N THR A 14 -58.52 -10.11 33.01
CA THR A 14 -59.15 -11.26 33.67
C THR A 14 -58.11 -12.05 34.47
N ILE A 15 -56.91 -12.24 33.94
CA ILE A 15 -55.81 -12.87 34.67
C ILE A 15 -55.44 -12.04 35.90
N ASP A 16 -55.27 -10.71 35.76
CA ASP A 16 -55.01 -9.83 36.91
C ASP A 16 -56.10 -9.92 37.99
N LEU A 17 -57.37 -9.92 37.57
CA LEU A 17 -58.51 -10.10 38.48
C LEU A 17 -58.42 -11.40 39.27
N LEU A 18 -58.06 -12.51 38.61
CA LEU A 18 -57.89 -13.83 39.26
C LEU A 18 -56.67 -13.89 40.21
N HIS A 19 -55.65 -13.07 39.95
CA HIS A 19 -54.44 -13.00 40.78
C HIS A 19 -54.54 -12.01 41.95
N ALA A 20 -55.53 -11.10 41.94
CA ALA A 20 -55.77 -10.14 43.00
C ALA A 20 -55.98 -10.83 44.36
N SER A 21 -55.37 -10.29 45.42
CA SER A 21 -55.54 -10.78 46.80
C SER A 21 -57.01 -10.80 47.19
N ASP A 22 -57.76 -9.76 46.84
CA ASP A 22 -59.19 -9.65 47.14
C ASP A 22 -59.99 -10.78 46.50
N TYR A 23 -59.64 -11.19 45.27
CA TYR A 23 -60.29 -12.30 44.58
C TYR A 23 -59.90 -13.65 45.18
N ARG A 24 -58.60 -13.86 45.47
CA ARG A 24 -58.07 -15.11 46.08
C ARG A 24 -58.57 -15.35 47.50
N GLU A 25 -58.75 -14.28 48.26
CA GLU A 25 -59.27 -14.29 49.64
C GLU A 25 -60.79 -14.17 49.69
N ASN A 26 -61.47 -14.15 48.53
CA ASN A 26 -62.91 -14.03 48.38
C ASN A 26 -63.52 -12.78 49.06
N LYS A 27 -62.78 -11.68 49.08
CA LYS A 27 -63.16 -10.35 49.59
C LYS A 27 -63.71 -9.46 48.46
N ILE A 28 -64.60 -10.00 47.64
CA ILE A 28 -65.20 -9.29 46.49
C ILE A 28 -66.64 -8.88 46.78
N HIS A 29 -67.05 -7.70 46.31
CA HIS A 29 -68.42 -7.19 46.39
C HIS A 29 -68.91 -6.74 45.00
N THR A 30 -70.20 -6.44 44.84
CA THR A 30 -70.81 -6.15 43.53
C THR A 30 -70.18 -4.96 42.80
N GLY A 31 -69.75 -3.92 43.54
CA GLY A 31 -68.98 -2.79 42.97
C GLY A 31 -67.45 -2.97 42.92
N TRP A 32 -66.89 -4.16 43.19
CA TRP A 32 -65.42 -4.32 43.33
C TRP A 32 -64.69 -4.10 42.00
N LEU A 33 -65.26 -4.60 40.91
CA LEU A 33 -64.75 -4.37 39.56
C LEU A 33 -64.82 -2.89 39.18
N ASP A 34 -65.93 -2.22 39.48
CA ASP A 34 -66.13 -0.80 39.20
C ASP A 34 -65.16 0.07 39.99
N SER A 35 -64.91 -0.26 41.26
CA SER A 35 -63.90 0.39 42.09
C SER A 35 -62.50 0.22 41.51
N ARG A 36 -62.14 -0.98 41.04
CA ARG A 36 -60.85 -1.22 40.36
C ARG A 36 -60.71 -0.43 39.06
N ILE A 37 -61.77 -0.31 38.27
CA ILE A 37 -61.79 0.48 37.04
C ILE A 37 -61.65 1.98 37.37
N ALA A 38 -62.37 2.47 38.37
CA ALA A 38 -62.29 3.86 38.84
C ALA A 38 -60.90 4.21 39.39
N MET A 39 -60.25 3.27 40.08
CA MET A 39 -58.86 3.38 40.55
C MET A 39 -57.82 3.23 39.43
N ARG A 40 -58.26 3.00 38.18
CA ARG A 40 -57.40 2.77 37.01
C ARG A 40 -56.39 1.64 37.22
N VAL A 41 -56.78 0.58 37.92
CA VAL A 41 -55.96 -0.63 38.06
C VAL A 41 -55.70 -1.20 36.67
N ARG A 42 -54.44 -1.38 36.30
CA ARG A 42 -54.01 -1.89 34.99
C ARG A 42 -53.46 -3.30 35.15
N ALA A 43 -53.65 -4.13 34.12
CA ALA A 43 -52.98 -5.42 34.04
C ALA A 43 -51.45 -5.24 34.09
N GLU A 44 -50.76 -6.24 34.62
CA GLU A 44 -49.31 -6.23 34.79
C GLU A 44 -48.59 -6.06 33.44
N ARG A 45 -47.74 -5.04 33.33
CA ARG A 45 -46.96 -4.75 32.12
C ARG A 45 -45.64 -5.56 32.10
N PRO A 46 -45.02 -5.76 30.92
CA PRO A 46 -43.64 -6.23 30.87
C PRO A 46 -42.70 -5.20 31.53
N PRO A 47 -41.51 -5.61 32.01
CA PRO A 47 -40.48 -4.69 32.47
C PRO A 47 -40.18 -3.62 31.41
N TRP A 48 -39.99 -2.36 31.85
CA TRP A 48 -39.81 -1.23 30.93
C TRP A 48 -38.61 -1.41 29.99
N TYR A 49 -37.47 -1.87 30.53
CA TYR A 49 -36.24 -2.06 29.75
C TYR A 49 -36.42 -3.18 28.72
N LEU A 50 -37.15 -4.24 29.06
CA LEU A 50 -37.48 -5.32 28.14
C LEU A 50 -38.40 -4.82 27.02
N SER A 51 -39.38 -3.97 27.35
CA SER A 51 -40.28 -3.35 26.38
C SER A 51 -39.52 -2.44 25.39
N VAL A 52 -38.54 -1.69 25.88
CA VAL A 52 -37.72 -0.79 25.03
C VAL A 52 -36.74 -1.59 24.17
N VAL A 53 -36.03 -2.58 24.73
CA VAL A 53 -35.12 -3.46 23.96
C VAL A 53 -35.89 -4.26 22.91
N ALA A 54 -37.01 -4.87 23.30
CA ALA A 54 -37.91 -5.56 22.40
C ALA A 54 -38.28 -4.63 21.24
N GLY A 55 -38.84 -3.45 21.58
CA GLY A 55 -39.17 -2.36 20.68
C GLY A 55 -38.08 -2.04 19.67
N ALA A 56 -36.87 -1.74 20.15
CA ALA A 56 -35.73 -1.41 19.32
C ALA A 56 -35.33 -2.56 18.37
N LEU A 57 -35.33 -3.80 18.88
CA LEU A 57 -34.84 -4.98 18.16
C LEU A 57 -35.61 -5.28 16.89
N TYR A 58 -36.94 -5.42 16.93
CA TYR A 58 -37.58 -5.64 15.63
C TYR A 58 -37.47 -4.43 14.77
N LYS A 59 -37.44 -3.20 15.29
CA LYS A 59 -37.46 -2.09 14.36
C LYS A 59 -36.24 -2.10 13.47
N ALA A 60 -35.09 -2.37 14.07
CA ALA A 60 -33.87 -2.66 13.34
C ALA A 60 -34.08 -3.83 12.37
N SER A 61 -34.71 -4.92 12.81
CA SER A 61 -35.04 -6.07 11.95
C SER A 61 -35.95 -5.71 10.75
N ALA A 62 -37.02 -4.94 10.94
CA ALA A 62 -38.01 -4.61 9.92
C ALA A 62 -37.49 -3.52 8.97
N SER A 63 -36.76 -2.53 9.50
CA SER A 63 -36.05 -1.55 8.67
C SER A 63 -34.99 -2.25 7.82
N SER A 64 -34.22 -3.17 8.40
CA SER A 64 -33.24 -3.96 7.67
C SER A 64 -33.89 -4.83 6.59
N ALA A 65 -34.97 -5.55 6.93
CA ALA A 65 -35.72 -6.35 5.97
C ALA A 65 -36.31 -5.52 4.82
N ALA A 66 -36.86 -4.34 5.12
CA ALA A 66 -37.37 -3.41 4.11
C ALA A 66 -36.24 -2.90 3.20
N MET A 67 -35.09 -2.50 3.76
CA MET A 67 -33.93 -2.06 2.96
C MET A 67 -33.40 -3.19 2.07
N VAL A 68 -33.31 -4.42 2.57
CA VAL A 68 -32.91 -5.59 1.78
C VAL A 68 -33.93 -5.84 0.67
N SER A 69 -35.23 -5.76 0.97
CA SER A 69 -36.30 -5.91 -0.02
C SER A 69 -36.22 -4.83 -1.11
N ASP A 70 -35.98 -3.58 -0.74
CA ASP A 70 -35.82 -2.47 -1.68
C ASP A 70 -34.59 -2.69 -2.57
N TYR A 71 -33.46 -3.09 -1.95
CA TYR A 71 -32.23 -3.39 -2.66
C TYR A 71 -32.43 -4.52 -3.69
N ILE A 72 -33.09 -5.61 -3.30
CA ILE A 72 -33.47 -6.70 -4.22
C ILE A 72 -34.40 -6.19 -5.31
N GLY A 73 -35.37 -5.34 -4.98
CA GLY A 73 -36.30 -4.76 -5.95
C GLY A 73 -35.60 -3.95 -7.05
N TYR A 74 -34.50 -3.25 -6.73
CA TYR A 74 -33.65 -2.62 -7.76
C TYR A 74 -32.97 -3.65 -8.66
N LEU A 75 -32.38 -4.70 -8.08
CA LEU A 75 -31.71 -5.76 -8.82
C LEU A 75 -32.68 -6.52 -9.75
N GLU A 76 -33.90 -6.81 -9.30
CA GLU A 76 -34.93 -7.45 -10.13
C GLU A 76 -35.29 -6.61 -11.35
N LYS A 77 -35.33 -5.28 -11.18
CA LYS A 77 -35.59 -4.32 -12.25
C LYS A 77 -34.37 -4.08 -13.17
N GLY A 78 -33.22 -4.70 -12.89
CA GLY A 78 -31.97 -4.46 -13.62
C GLY A 78 -31.39 -3.07 -13.38
N GLN A 79 -31.72 -2.47 -12.23
CA GLN A 79 -31.21 -1.17 -11.82
C GLN A 79 -30.11 -1.35 -10.78
N ILE A 80 -29.09 -0.50 -10.86
CA ILE A 80 -28.02 -0.47 -9.86
C ILE A 80 -28.55 0.28 -8.64
N PRO A 81 -28.54 -0.34 -7.45
CA PRO A 81 -28.99 0.31 -6.23
C PRO A 81 -28.20 1.61 -5.96
N PRO A 82 -28.86 2.70 -5.54
CA PRO A 82 -28.18 3.95 -5.21
C PRO A 82 -27.12 3.79 -4.11
N LYS A 83 -25.99 4.51 -4.24
CA LYS A 83 -24.87 4.45 -3.29
C LYS A 83 -25.20 4.83 -1.84
N HIS A 84 -26.29 5.57 -1.61
CA HIS A 84 -26.70 5.99 -0.27
C HIS A 84 -27.49 4.91 0.50
N ILE A 85 -27.92 3.82 -0.17
CA ILE A 85 -28.54 2.68 0.50
C ILE A 85 -27.45 1.87 1.18
N SER A 86 -27.29 2.06 2.50
CA SER A 86 -26.39 1.29 3.32
C SER A 86 -27.10 0.08 3.91
N LEU A 87 -26.54 -1.11 3.71
CA LEU A 87 -27.01 -2.34 4.36
C LEU A 87 -26.43 -2.50 5.78
N MET A 88 -25.52 -1.62 6.18
CA MET A 88 -24.73 -1.71 7.41
C MET A 88 -25.34 -0.98 8.60
N HIS A 89 -26.07 0.11 8.37
CA HIS A 89 -26.52 1.01 9.44
C HIS A 89 -28.02 1.27 9.32
N SER A 90 -28.75 1.01 10.40
CA SER A 90 -30.16 1.41 10.53
C SER A 90 -30.32 2.22 11.82
N GLN A 91 -30.83 3.45 11.69
CA GLN A 91 -31.29 4.27 12.80
C GLN A 91 -32.80 4.13 12.85
N VAL A 92 -33.39 3.79 14.01
CA VAL A 92 -34.75 3.27 14.01
C VAL A 92 -35.71 3.87 15.05
N SER A 93 -36.95 4.09 14.59
CA SER A 93 -38.16 4.50 15.34
C SER A 93 -39.34 3.55 15.04
N LEU A 94 -40.18 3.20 16.06
CA LEU A 94 -40.80 1.87 16.42
C LEU A 94 -42.10 1.32 15.72
N ASN A 95 -42.17 -0.04 15.58
CA ASN A 95 -43.12 -1.05 14.97
C ASN A 95 -42.57 -2.47 15.26
N ILE A 96 -43.32 -3.61 15.44
CA ILE A 96 -42.91 -5.07 15.63
C ILE A 96 -43.87 -6.15 15.00
N GLU A 97 -43.37 -7.36 14.67
CA GLU A 97 -44.03 -8.67 14.35
C GLU A 97 -43.24 -9.87 14.96
N GLY A 98 -43.93 -11.01 15.11
CA GLY A 98 -43.62 -12.17 15.97
C GLY A 98 -42.28 -12.89 15.81
N SER A 99 -41.37 -12.73 16.77
CA SER A 99 -40.10 -13.49 16.87
C SER A 99 -39.71 -13.80 18.33
N LYS A 100 -38.96 -14.90 18.51
CA LYS A 100 -38.42 -15.32 19.83
C LYS A 100 -37.00 -14.78 19.98
N TYR A 101 -36.75 -13.99 21.02
CA TYR A 101 -35.47 -13.36 21.29
C TYR A 101 -34.88 -13.88 22.60
N THR A 102 -33.57 -14.04 22.68
CA THR A 102 -32.89 -14.41 23.94
C THR A 102 -32.18 -13.19 24.50
N LEU A 103 -32.53 -12.77 25.71
CA LEU A 103 -31.94 -11.65 26.44
C LEU A 103 -31.51 -12.16 27.80
N ASP A 104 -30.26 -11.90 28.20
CA ASP A 104 -29.72 -12.35 29.50
C ASP A 104 -29.88 -13.88 29.71
N GLY A 105 -29.64 -14.67 28.64
CA GLY A 105 -29.83 -16.12 28.64
C GLY A 105 -31.29 -16.61 28.75
N LYS A 106 -32.29 -15.71 28.78
CA LYS A 106 -33.72 -16.03 28.86
C LYS A 106 -34.42 -15.78 27.53
N SER A 107 -35.23 -16.74 27.10
CA SER A 107 -36.04 -16.59 25.90
C SER A 107 -37.35 -15.84 26.17
N HIS A 108 -37.57 -14.77 25.42
CA HIS A 108 -38.79 -13.97 25.41
C HIS A 108 -39.48 -14.09 24.05
N VAL A 109 -40.80 -14.27 24.05
CA VAL A 109 -41.59 -14.26 22.81
C VAL A 109 -42.23 -12.90 22.66
N ILE A 110 -41.94 -12.22 21.56
CA ILE A 110 -42.42 -10.86 21.28
C ILE A 110 -43.29 -10.92 20.03
N TYR A 111 -44.56 -10.54 20.16
CA TYR A 111 -45.44 -10.24 19.03
C TYR A 111 -45.72 -8.75 18.98
N ALA A 112 -46.11 -8.26 17.82
CA ALA A 112 -46.58 -6.91 17.72
C ALA A 112 -47.39 -6.65 16.46
N GLU A 113 -48.02 -5.48 16.47
CA GLU A 113 -49.05 -5.07 15.53
C GLU A 113 -49.05 -3.54 15.44
N GLU A 114 -49.16 -2.98 14.24
CA GLU A 114 -49.36 -1.54 14.08
C GLU A 114 -50.80 -1.15 14.37
N GLU A 115 -50.96 -0.16 15.25
CA GLU A 115 -52.20 0.57 15.43
C GLU A 115 -51.98 2.05 15.03
N ALA A 116 -53.06 2.78 14.75
CA ALA A 116 -52.97 4.22 14.44
C ALA A 116 -52.32 5.04 15.58
N ALA A 117 -52.42 4.57 16.82
CA ALA A 117 -51.84 5.23 18.01
C ALA A 117 -50.35 4.88 18.25
N GLY A 118 -49.77 4.00 17.43
CA GLY A 118 -48.42 3.47 17.60
C GLY A 118 -48.42 1.94 17.60
N THR A 119 -47.29 1.36 18.00
CA THR A 119 -47.05 -0.06 17.87
C THR A 119 -47.40 -0.81 19.14
N ARG A 120 -48.32 -1.76 19.05
CA ARG A 120 -48.67 -2.64 20.16
C ARG A 120 -47.68 -3.80 20.21
N LEU A 121 -46.98 -3.98 21.33
CA LEU A 121 -46.16 -5.16 21.63
C LEU A 121 -46.87 -6.10 22.61
N LEU A 122 -46.68 -7.39 22.44
CA LEU A 122 -47.06 -8.45 23.35
C LEU A 122 -45.81 -9.28 23.69
N ILE A 123 -45.30 -9.11 24.91
CA ILE A 123 -44.07 -9.75 25.39
C ILE A 123 -44.46 -10.77 26.46
N ASP A 124 -44.21 -12.06 26.22
CA ASP A 124 -44.57 -13.17 27.11
C ASP A 124 -46.05 -13.16 27.56
N GLY A 125 -46.94 -12.71 26.67
CA GLY A 125 -48.37 -12.59 26.94
C GLY A 125 -48.78 -11.32 27.69
N ARG A 126 -47.88 -10.34 27.87
CA ARG A 126 -48.19 -9.03 28.46
C ARG A 126 -48.10 -7.92 27.42
N THR A 127 -49.11 -7.05 27.40
CA THR A 127 -49.23 -6.00 26.38
C THR A 127 -48.53 -4.69 26.79
N CYS A 128 -47.76 -4.09 25.88
CA CYS A 128 -47.28 -2.70 26.00
C CYS A 128 -47.44 -1.95 24.66
N LEU A 129 -47.52 -0.61 24.70
CA LEU A 129 -47.73 0.22 23.52
C LEU A 129 -46.56 1.19 23.37
N LEU A 130 -45.94 1.20 22.20
CA LEU A 130 -44.92 2.15 21.80
C LEU A 130 -45.57 3.26 20.99
N GLN A 131 -45.68 4.45 21.59
CA GLN A 131 -46.33 5.59 20.96
C GLN A 131 -45.32 6.39 20.13
N LYS A 132 -45.77 6.90 18.98
CA LYS A 132 -45.00 7.87 18.19
C LYS A 132 -45.14 9.24 18.83
N ASP A 133 -44.05 10.01 18.87
CA ASP A 133 -44.10 11.42 19.24
C ASP A 133 -44.97 12.15 18.21
N HIS A 134 -46.00 12.85 18.66
CA HIS A 134 -46.97 13.52 17.78
C HIS A 134 -47.21 14.93 18.30
N ASP A 135 -46.57 15.89 17.64
CA ASP A 135 -46.63 17.31 17.95
C ASP A 135 -47.21 18.08 16.76
N PRO A 136 -48.55 18.07 16.55
CA PRO A 136 -49.19 18.76 15.43
C PRO A 136 -49.07 20.30 15.53
N SER A 137 -48.51 20.82 16.62
CA SER A 137 -48.18 22.25 16.77
C SER A 137 -46.98 22.69 15.92
N LYS A 138 -46.25 21.75 15.32
CA LYS A 138 -45.09 22.02 14.45
C LYS A 138 -45.37 21.51 13.04
N LEU A 139 -45.47 22.43 12.10
CA LEU A 139 -45.58 22.11 10.68
C LEU A 139 -44.16 22.08 10.11
N VAL A 140 -43.69 20.89 9.75
CA VAL A 140 -42.31 20.65 9.28
C VAL A 140 -42.29 20.15 7.85
N ALA A 141 -41.18 20.37 7.14
CA ALA A 141 -40.98 19.80 5.82
C ALA A 141 -40.72 18.28 5.94
N GLU A 142 -41.55 17.43 5.35
CA GLU A 142 -41.34 15.97 5.40
C GLU A 142 -40.22 15.51 4.46
N THR A 143 -40.04 16.21 3.34
CA THR A 143 -39.01 15.93 2.33
C THR A 143 -38.24 17.21 1.99
N PRO A 144 -36.99 17.13 1.51
CA PRO A 144 -36.26 18.30 1.04
C PRO A 144 -37.03 19.00 -0.09
N CYS A 145 -37.37 20.27 0.12
CA CYS A 145 -38.26 21.01 -0.76
C CYS A 145 -37.88 22.50 -0.83
N LYS A 146 -38.38 23.22 -1.83
CA LYS A 146 -38.34 24.68 -1.83
C LYS A 146 -39.72 25.24 -1.50
N LEU A 147 -39.84 26.00 -0.43
CA LEU A 147 -41.10 26.66 -0.08
C LEU A 147 -41.39 27.75 -1.12
N LEU A 148 -42.46 27.60 -1.90
CA LEU A 148 -42.79 28.57 -2.95
C LEU A 148 -43.54 29.77 -2.36
N ARG A 149 -44.61 29.48 -1.62
CA ARG A 149 -45.50 30.49 -1.03
C ARG A 149 -46.38 29.92 0.06
N PHE A 150 -46.90 30.78 0.92
CA PHE A 150 -48.00 30.44 1.82
C PHE A 150 -49.35 30.67 1.13
N LEU A 151 -50.31 29.77 1.41
CA LEU A 151 -51.69 29.87 0.90
C LEU A 151 -52.61 30.56 1.91
N VAL A 152 -52.12 30.81 3.12
CA VAL A 152 -52.82 31.43 4.24
C VAL A 152 -52.00 32.58 4.80
N SER A 153 -52.66 33.52 5.49
CA SER A 153 -51.99 34.67 6.11
C SER A 153 -51.45 34.32 7.49
N ASP A 154 -50.38 34.98 7.93
CA ASP A 154 -49.85 34.79 9.29
C ASP A 154 -50.91 35.19 10.34
N GLY A 155 -51.10 34.34 11.34
CA GLY A 155 -52.11 34.53 12.39
C GLY A 155 -53.55 34.17 12.01
N SER A 156 -53.80 33.57 10.83
CA SER A 156 -55.14 33.09 10.49
C SER A 156 -55.46 31.75 11.17
N HIS A 157 -56.72 31.56 11.56
CA HIS A 157 -57.22 30.25 11.97
C HIS A 157 -57.43 29.36 10.74
N ILE A 158 -56.98 28.10 10.81
CA ILE A 158 -57.11 27.10 9.75
C ILE A 158 -57.68 25.81 10.33
N ASP A 159 -58.49 25.11 9.53
CA ASP A 159 -59.00 23.78 9.87
C ASP A 159 -58.02 22.67 9.49
N ALA A 160 -58.14 21.50 10.13
CA ALA A 160 -57.45 20.29 9.70
C ALA A 160 -57.72 19.97 8.22
N ASP A 161 -56.73 19.40 7.53
CA ASP A 161 -56.67 19.11 6.10
C ASP A 161 -56.76 20.34 5.16
N THR A 162 -56.67 21.56 5.70
CA THR A 162 -56.63 22.78 4.88
C THR A 162 -55.21 23.01 4.31
N PRO A 163 -55.05 23.30 3.00
CA PRO A 163 -53.76 23.68 2.42
C PRO A 163 -53.24 25.00 3.01
N TYR A 164 -52.04 24.99 3.59
CA TYR A 164 -51.46 26.19 4.22
C TYR A 164 -50.22 26.72 3.47
N ALA A 165 -49.50 25.89 2.73
CA ALA A 165 -48.31 26.27 1.97
C ALA A 165 -48.19 25.46 0.68
N GLU A 166 -47.45 25.98 -0.30
CA GLU A 166 -47.09 25.26 -1.52
C GLU A 166 -45.57 25.11 -1.61
N VAL A 167 -45.11 23.90 -1.90
CA VAL A 167 -43.68 23.59 -2.01
C VAL A 167 -43.34 22.98 -3.37
N GLU A 168 -42.11 23.21 -3.82
CA GLU A 168 -41.53 22.57 -5.00
C GLU A 168 -40.68 21.37 -4.57
N VAL A 169 -41.08 20.17 -5.01
CA VAL A 169 -40.34 18.92 -4.83
C VAL A 169 -40.20 18.27 -6.19
N MET A 170 -38.99 17.92 -6.61
CA MET A 170 -38.72 17.36 -7.95
C MET A 170 -39.32 18.18 -9.11
N LYS A 171 -39.28 19.52 -9.01
CA LYS A 171 -39.89 20.48 -9.96
C LYS A 171 -41.42 20.40 -10.06
N MET A 172 -42.06 19.70 -9.14
CA MET A 172 -43.52 19.62 -9.01
C MET A 172 -43.98 20.52 -7.85
N CYS A 173 -45.04 21.28 -8.07
CA CYS A 173 -45.68 22.07 -7.01
C CYS A 173 -46.69 21.18 -6.27
N MET A 174 -46.57 21.10 -4.95
CA MET A 174 -47.50 20.33 -4.11
C MET A 174 -48.00 21.19 -2.92
N PRO A 175 -49.30 21.14 -2.60
CA PRO A 175 -49.83 21.78 -1.41
C PRO A 175 -49.52 20.95 -0.15
N LEU A 176 -49.12 21.62 0.92
CA LEU A 176 -48.99 21.06 2.27
C LEU A 176 -50.28 21.30 3.04
N LEU A 177 -50.83 20.24 3.62
CA LEU A 177 -52.08 20.25 4.39
C LEU A 177 -51.81 20.35 5.89
N SER A 178 -52.68 21.04 6.63
CA SER A 178 -52.57 21.14 8.09
C SER A 178 -53.04 19.84 8.77
N PRO A 179 -52.27 19.22 9.69
CA PRO A 179 -52.66 18.00 10.38
C PRO A 179 -53.70 18.22 11.50
N ALA A 180 -53.97 19.46 11.91
CA ALA A 180 -54.92 19.82 12.96
C ALA A 180 -55.48 21.24 12.76
N SER A 181 -56.57 21.57 13.47
CA SER A 181 -57.13 22.92 13.49
C SER A 181 -56.44 23.81 14.52
N GLY A 182 -56.23 25.08 14.17
CA GLY A 182 -55.63 26.08 15.06
C GLY A 182 -55.19 27.35 14.34
N VAL A 183 -54.51 28.24 15.06
CA VAL A 183 -53.99 29.51 14.52
C VAL A 183 -52.56 29.32 14.03
N ILE A 184 -52.31 29.56 12.74
CA ILE A 184 -50.99 29.37 12.14
C ILE A 184 -50.07 30.56 12.41
N GLN A 185 -48.83 30.27 12.77
CA GLN A 185 -47.73 31.23 12.88
C GLN A 185 -46.62 30.86 11.90
N ILE A 186 -46.46 31.64 10.85
CA ILE A 186 -45.46 31.44 9.82
C ILE A 186 -44.06 31.70 10.42
N LYS A 187 -43.12 30.77 10.20
CA LYS A 187 -41.73 30.89 10.70
C LYS A 187 -40.68 30.89 9.60
N SER A 188 -40.97 30.26 8.46
CA SER A 188 -40.08 30.23 7.30
C SER A 188 -40.47 31.28 6.26
N SER A 189 -39.50 31.72 5.46
CA SER A 189 -39.73 32.70 4.38
C SER A 189 -40.01 32.02 3.04
N GLU A 190 -40.89 32.61 2.25
CA GLU A 190 -41.14 32.18 0.87
C GLU A 190 -39.84 32.20 0.03
N GLY A 191 -39.68 31.20 -0.85
CA GLY A 191 -38.47 30.99 -1.66
C GLY A 191 -37.35 30.19 -0.98
N GLN A 192 -37.44 29.93 0.33
CA GLN A 192 -36.42 29.21 1.09
C GLN A 192 -36.35 27.73 0.70
N THR A 193 -35.14 27.22 0.50
CA THR A 193 -34.88 25.78 0.39
C THR A 193 -34.83 25.17 1.79
N MET A 194 -35.56 24.08 1.99
CA MET A 194 -35.77 23.42 3.26
C MET A 194 -35.32 21.96 3.22
N GLN A 195 -34.76 21.49 4.34
CA GLN A 195 -34.43 20.08 4.54
C GLN A 195 -35.56 19.34 5.27
N SER A 196 -35.56 18.00 5.17
CA SER A 196 -36.51 17.17 5.92
C SER A 196 -36.36 17.41 7.43
N GLY A 197 -37.47 17.69 8.11
CA GLY A 197 -37.56 18.02 9.53
C GLY A 197 -37.46 19.50 9.88
N GLU A 198 -37.19 20.40 8.92
CA GLU A 198 -37.14 21.85 9.20
C GLU A 198 -38.54 22.46 9.41
N LEU A 199 -38.63 23.42 10.33
CA LEU A 199 -39.89 24.04 10.75
C LEU A 199 -40.38 25.09 9.74
N ILE A 200 -41.53 24.83 9.12
CA ILE A 200 -42.20 25.75 8.17
C ILE A 200 -43.01 26.78 8.95
N ALA A 201 -43.88 26.31 9.84
CA ALA A 201 -44.78 27.12 10.64
C ALA A 201 -45.10 26.43 11.98
N ARG A 202 -45.62 27.19 12.94
CA ARG A 202 -46.21 26.66 14.17
C ARG A 202 -47.73 26.79 14.11
N LEU A 203 -48.42 25.92 14.83
CA LEU A 203 -49.86 25.94 14.94
C LEU A 203 -50.25 26.01 16.42
N ASP A 204 -50.91 27.10 16.81
CA ASP A 204 -51.52 27.23 18.13
C ASP A 204 -52.86 26.47 18.09
N LEU A 205 -52.83 25.24 18.59
CA LEU A 205 -53.94 24.27 18.46
C LEU A 205 -55.16 24.66 19.28
N ASP A 206 -56.36 24.42 18.72
CA ASP A 206 -57.63 24.58 19.44
C ASP A 206 -57.78 23.58 20.60
N ASP A 207 -57.24 22.37 20.41
CA ASP A 207 -57.12 21.34 21.45
C ASP A 207 -55.66 21.08 21.81
N PRO A 208 -55.13 21.71 22.89
CA PRO A 208 -53.77 21.49 23.35
C PRO A 208 -53.47 20.04 23.78
N SER A 209 -54.51 19.24 24.06
CA SER A 209 -54.35 17.83 24.46
C SER A 209 -53.98 16.90 23.30
N ALA A 210 -54.08 17.39 22.06
CA ALA A 210 -53.63 16.68 20.85
C ALA A 210 -52.10 16.53 20.78
N VAL A 211 -51.35 17.36 21.51
CA VAL A 211 -49.88 17.29 21.61
C VAL A 211 -49.48 16.19 22.59
N ARG A 212 -48.77 15.18 22.09
CA ARG A 212 -48.21 14.09 22.90
C ARG A 212 -46.70 14.11 22.81
N LYS A 213 -46.06 14.81 23.76
CA LYS A 213 -44.60 14.91 23.87
C LYS A 213 -44.04 13.86 24.80
N ALA A 214 -43.05 13.11 24.32
CA ALA A 214 -42.28 12.21 25.17
C ALA A 214 -41.19 13.00 25.95
N GLU A 215 -41.02 12.71 27.24
CA GLU A 215 -39.86 13.18 27.99
C GLU A 215 -38.62 12.32 27.66
N PRO A 216 -37.43 12.92 27.45
CA PRO A 216 -36.23 12.17 27.14
C PRO A 216 -35.78 11.34 28.35
N PHE A 217 -35.52 10.05 28.13
CA PHE A 217 -35.00 9.15 29.16
C PHE A 217 -33.55 9.50 29.51
N GLN A 218 -33.26 9.78 30.79
CA GLN A 218 -31.92 10.12 31.30
C GLN A 218 -31.26 9.00 32.12
N GLY A 219 -31.89 7.81 32.22
CA GLY A 219 -31.34 6.68 32.97
C GLY A 219 -30.39 5.80 32.16
N ASN A 220 -29.89 4.73 32.80
CA ASN A 220 -29.12 3.67 32.16
C ASN A 220 -29.94 2.37 32.12
N PHE A 221 -29.67 1.52 31.12
CA PHE A 221 -30.20 0.16 31.11
C PHE A 221 -29.60 -0.67 32.27
N PRO A 222 -30.35 -1.64 32.83
CA PRO A 222 -29.76 -2.65 33.71
C PRO A 222 -28.65 -3.42 32.97
N VAL A 223 -27.64 -3.90 33.69
CA VAL A 223 -26.58 -4.73 33.10
C VAL A 223 -27.20 -6.04 32.63
N LEU A 224 -27.31 -6.21 31.32
CA LEU A 224 -27.80 -7.44 30.67
C LEU A 224 -26.58 -8.29 30.28
N GLY A 225 -26.60 -9.58 30.61
CA GLY A 225 -25.58 -10.53 30.17
C GLY A 225 -25.66 -10.84 28.66
N PRO A 226 -24.71 -11.62 28.12
CA PRO A 226 -24.73 -12.01 26.72
C PRO A 226 -26.02 -12.80 26.39
N PRO A 227 -26.55 -12.69 25.15
CA PRO A 227 -27.80 -13.33 24.75
C PRO A 227 -27.72 -14.86 24.77
N THR A 228 -26.52 -15.42 24.59
CA THR A 228 -26.25 -16.85 24.69
C THR A 228 -25.26 -17.08 25.84
N ALA A 229 -25.56 -18.02 26.73
CA ALA A 229 -24.61 -18.46 27.75
C ALA A 229 -23.45 -19.21 27.06
N ILE A 230 -22.34 -18.52 26.81
CA ILE A 230 -21.10 -19.14 26.34
C ILE A 230 -20.43 -19.72 27.58
N SER A 231 -20.24 -21.04 27.65
CA SER A 231 -19.52 -21.60 28.80
C SER A 231 -18.04 -21.24 28.72
N ASP A 232 -17.38 -21.15 29.88
CA ASP A 232 -15.98 -20.71 29.97
C ASP A 232 -14.98 -21.71 29.36
N LYS A 233 -15.44 -22.86 28.84
CA LYS A 233 -14.58 -23.84 28.18
C LYS A 233 -13.94 -23.28 26.90
N VAL A 234 -12.65 -23.54 26.75
CA VAL A 234 -11.81 -22.96 25.69
C VAL A 234 -12.34 -23.22 24.27
N HIS A 235 -12.77 -24.44 23.94
CA HIS A 235 -13.31 -24.77 22.61
C HIS A 235 -14.57 -23.97 22.24
N GLN A 236 -15.45 -23.68 23.21
CA GLN A 236 -16.68 -22.92 22.98
C GLN A 236 -16.37 -21.43 22.82
N ARG A 237 -15.45 -20.89 23.63
CA ARG A 237 -14.92 -19.54 23.46
C ARG A 237 -14.23 -19.36 22.11
N CYS A 238 -13.46 -20.36 21.67
CA CYS A 238 -12.82 -20.39 20.36
C CYS A 238 -13.87 -20.34 19.24
N ALA A 239 -14.88 -21.23 19.29
CA ALA A 239 -15.97 -21.26 18.32
C ALA A 239 -16.76 -19.93 18.27
N ALA A 240 -17.06 -19.33 19.41
CA ALA A 240 -17.74 -18.04 19.49
C ALA A 240 -16.89 -16.90 18.91
N SER A 241 -15.59 -16.87 19.20
CA SER A 241 -14.66 -15.85 18.68
C SER A 241 -14.46 -16.01 17.17
N LEU A 242 -14.38 -17.26 16.67
CA LEU A 242 -14.32 -17.56 15.25
C LEU A 242 -15.60 -17.13 14.53
N ASN A 243 -16.77 -17.39 15.11
CA ASN A 243 -18.03 -16.92 14.56
C ASN A 243 -18.10 -15.39 14.52
N ALA A 244 -17.66 -14.69 15.57
CA ALA A 244 -17.59 -13.23 15.57
C ALA A 244 -16.64 -12.70 14.48
N ALA A 245 -15.49 -13.36 14.25
CA ALA A 245 -14.60 -13.03 13.15
C ALA A 245 -15.28 -13.19 11.78
N ARG A 246 -16.01 -14.29 11.56
CA ARG A 246 -16.80 -14.52 10.33
C ARG A 246 -17.92 -13.50 10.15
N MET A 247 -18.58 -13.09 11.23
CA MET A 247 -19.58 -12.03 11.20
C MET A 247 -18.97 -10.69 10.78
N ILE A 248 -17.78 -10.34 11.27
CA ILE A 248 -17.02 -9.17 10.78
C ILE A 248 -16.74 -9.29 9.29
N LEU A 249 -16.30 -10.47 8.81
CA LEU A 249 -16.05 -10.72 7.39
C LEU A 249 -17.33 -10.64 6.54
N ALA A 250 -18.49 -11.02 7.08
CA ALA A 250 -19.78 -10.87 6.45
C ALA A 250 -20.30 -9.41 6.44
N GLY A 251 -19.63 -8.50 7.15
CA GLY A 251 -19.96 -7.07 7.21
C GLY A 251 -20.49 -6.60 8.56
N TYR A 252 -20.77 -7.47 9.52
CA TYR A 252 -21.33 -7.07 10.81
C TYR A 252 -20.29 -6.44 11.76
N GLU A 253 -20.75 -5.66 12.74
CA GLU A 253 -19.87 -4.99 13.70
C GLU A 253 -19.62 -5.84 14.95
N HIS A 254 -18.35 -5.98 15.33
CA HIS A 254 -17.90 -6.57 16.60
C HIS A 254 -16.62 -5.86 17.08
N ASN A 255 -16.28 -6.00 18.37
CA ASN A 255 -15.02 -5.51 18.90
C ASN A 255 -13.84 -6.36 18.42
N ILE A 256 -13.20 -5.91 17.33
CA ILE A 256 -12.10 -6.62 16.66
C ILE A 256 -10.94 -6.94 17.61
N ASN A 257 -10.60 -6.05 18.54
CA ASN A 257 -9.48 -6.28 19.45
C ASN A 257 -9.77 -7.43 20.42
N GLU A 258 -10.98 -7.47 20.99
CA GLU A 258 -11.41 -8.55 21.88
C GLU A 258 -11.51 -9.89 21.13
N VAL A 259 -12.04 -9.87 19.90
CA VAL A 259 -12.16 -11.08 19.06
C VAL A 259 -10.78 -11.67 18.78
N VAL A 260 -9.81 -10.87 18.33
CA VAL A 260 -8.46 -11.34 18.01
C VAL A 260 -7.74 -11.82 19.27
N GLN A 261 -7.82 -11.08 20.38
CA GLN A 261 -7.19 -11.49 21.65
C GLN A 261 -7.80 -12.77 22.22
N SER A 262 -9.13 -12.92 22.16
CA SER A 262 -9.81 -14.15 22.57
C SER A 262 -9.40 -15.33 21.69
N LEU A 263 -9.31 -15.14 20.37
CA LEU A 263 -8.88 -16.18 19.44
C LEU A 263 -7.43 -16.62 19.71
N LEU A 264 -6.49 -15.68 19.88
CA LEU A 264 -5.09 -15.95 20.24
C LEU A 264 -5.00 -16.81 21.51
N ASN A 265 -5.62 -16.36 22.60
CA ASN A 265 -5.63 -17.08 23.87
C ASN A 265 -6.23 -18.49 23.76
N CYS A 266 -7.22 -18.68 22.88
CA CYS A 266 -7.81 -20.00 22.64
C CYS A 266 -6.89 -20.91 21.83
N LEU A 267 -6.28 -20.42 20.75
CA LEU A 267 -5.40 -21.18 19.86
C LEU A 267 -4.09 -21.60 20.56
N ASP A 268 -3.60 -20.78 21.48
CA ASP A 268 -2.42 -21.08 22.28
C ASP A 268 -2.68 -22.10 23.40
N SER A 269 -3.94 -22.36 23.74
CA SER A 269 -4.29 -23.28 24.82
C SER A 269 -4.03 -24.76 24.44
N PRO A 270 -3.33 -25.54 25.28
CA PRO A 270 -3.10 -26.96 25.05
C PRO A 270 -4.37 -27.82 25.19
N GLU A 271 -5.41 -27.31 25.88
CA GLU A 271 -6.67 -28.03 26.11
C GLU A 271 -7.61 -28.03 24.91
N LEU A 272 -7.47 -27.06 24.01
CA LEU A 272 -8.36 -26.85 22.86
C LEU A 272 -8.58 -28.12 22.01
N PRO A 273 -7.54 -28.82 21.49
CA PRO A 273 -7.74 -30.00 20.64
C PRO A 273 -8.46 -31.14 21.34
N PHE A 274 -8.17 -31.37 22.63
CA PHE A 274 -8.79 -32.45 23.40
C PHE A 274 -10.28 -32.18 23.63
N LEU A 275 -10.63 -30.94 23.96
CA LEU A 275 -12.03 -30.56 24.16
C LEU A 275 -12.83 -30.59 22.86
N GLN A 276 -12.25 -30.14 21.74
CA GLN A 276 -12.88 -30.25 20.41
C GLN A 276 -13.08 -31.71 20.01
N TRP A 277 -12.09 -32.58 20.25
CA TRP A 277 -12.21 -34.01 19.97
C TRP A 277 -13.32 -34.66 20.80
N GLN A 278 -13.39 -34.36 22.10
CA GLN A 278 -14.46 -34.83 22.98
C GLN A 278 -15.84 -34.37 22.53
N GLU A 279 -15.98 -33.10 22.11
CA GLU A 279 -17.23 -32.57 21.56
C GLU A 279 -17.64 -33.34 20.29
N CYS A 280 -16.74 -33.47 19.31
CA CYS A 280 -17.02 -34.21 18.07
C CYS A 280 -17.36 -35.68 18.33
N MET A 281 -16.57 -36.36 19.19
CA MET A 281 -16.83 -37.76 19.54
C MET A 281 -18.14 -37.93 20.30
N SER A 282 -18.53 -36.99 21.17
CA SER A 282 -19.81 -37.07 21.88
C SER A 282 -21.00 -37.10 20.91
N VAL A 283 -20.95 -36.30 19.84
CA VAL A 283 -21.99 -36.21 18.81
C VAL A 283 -21.99 -37.44 17.89
N LEU A 284 -20.81 -37.96 17.53
CA LEU A 284 -20.65 -39.04 16.54
C LEU A 284 -20.61 -40.45 17.14
N SER A 285 -20.37 -40.60 18.45
CA SER A 285 -20.15 -41.89 19.12
C SER A 285 -21.24 -42.94 18.90
N THR A 286 -22.48 -42.54 18.64
CA THR A 286 -23.61 -43.44 18.37
C THR A 286 -23.78 -43.79 16.89
N ARG A 287 -23.13 -43.03 16.01
CA ARG A 287 -23.18 -43.14 14.55
C ARG A 287 -21.95 -43.82 13.94
N LEU A 288 -20.87 -43.94 14.70
CA LEU A 288 -19.65 -44.61 14.27
C LEU A 288 -19.79 -46.15 14.30
N PRO A 289 -19.16 -46.89 13.36
CA PRO A 289 -19.00 -48.32 13.46
C PRO A 289 -18.37 -48.72 14.81
N LYS A 290 -18.85 -49.81 15.42
CA LYS A 290 -18.42 -50.24 16.76
C LYS A 290 -16.91 -50.49 16.82
N ASP A 291 -16.36 -51.13 15.79
CA ASP A 291 -14.95 -51.47 15.72
C ASP A 291 -14.08 -50.21 15.65
N LEU A 292 -14.43 -49.26 14.78
CA LEU A 292 -13.77 -47.95 14.68
C LEU A 292 -13.80 -47.17 15.99
N LYS A 293 -14.98 -47.10 16.61
CA LYS A 293 -15.18 -46.39 17.88
C LYS A 293 -14.27 -46.96 18.97
N ASN A 294 -14.28 -48.27 19.14
CA ASN A 294 -13.49 -48.94 20.18
C ASN A 294 -11.99 -48.73 19.96
N GLU A 295 -11.53 -48.75 18.70
CA GLU A 295 -10.14 -48.49 18.37
C GLU A 295 -9.73 -47.04 18.67
N LEU A 296 -10.55 -46.05 18.27
CA LEU A 296 -10.33 -44.64 18.57
C LEU A 296 -10.30 -44.36 20.08
N GLU A 297 -11.28 -44.89 20.83
CA GLU A 297 -11.33 -44.74 22.30
C GLU A 297 -10.12 -45.39 22.97
N SER A 298 -9.72 -46.58 22.53
CA SER A 298 -8.53 -47.29 23.06
C SER A 298 -7.25 -46.48 22.86
N LYS A 299 -7.06 -45.92 21.65
CA LYS A 299 -5.89 -45.08 21.33
C LYS A 299 -5.92 -43.74 22.06
N TYR A 300 -7.11 -43.19 22.31
CA TYR A 300 -7.28 -41.90 23.01
C TYR A 300 -7.15 -42.01 24.53
N LYS A 301 -7.48 -43.16 25.14
CA LYS A 301 -7.52 -43.37 26.60
C LYS A 301 -6.21 -43.05 27.32
N GLY A 302 -5.06 -43.24 26.65
CA GLY A 302 -3.73 -42.89 27.19
C GLY A 302 -3.50 -41.38 27.36
N PHE A 303 -4.34 -40.54 26.75
CA PHE A 303 -4.24 -39.09 26.72
C PHE A 303 -5.33 -38.39 27.56
N GLU A 304 -6.23 -39.15 28.18
CA GLU A 304 -7.42 -38.66 28.89
C GLU A 304 -7.14 -38.18 30.34
N VAL A 305 -5.99 -38.55 30.92
CA VAL A 305 -5.73 -38.45 32.39
C VAL A 305 -4.63 -37.41 32.75
N ILE A 306 -4.18 -36.57 31.83
CA ILE A 306 -2.95 -35.80 32.04
C ILE A 306 -3.24 -34.42 32.71
N PRO A 307 -2.58 -34.08 33.83
CA PRO A 307 -2.65 -32.74 34.42
C PRO A 307 -1.96 -31.71 33.52
N SER A 308 -2.44 -30.47 33.54
CA SER A 308 -1.96 -29.27 32.83
C SER A 308 -0.46 -28.94 32.95
N SER A 309 0.32 -29.72 33.69
CA SER A 309 1.76 -29.58 33.93
C SER A 309 2.67 -30.34 32.92
N GLN A 310 2.13 -31.24 32.08
CA GLN A 310 2.91 -31.94 31.05
C GLN A 310 2.49 -31.48 29.64
N ASN A 311 3.44 -30.96 28.88
CA ASN A 311 3.26 -30.50 27.49
C ASN A 311 3.15 -31.71 26.54
N ILE A 312 2.05 -32.47 26.63
CA ILE A 312 1.81 -33.64 25.77
C ILE A 312 0.95 -33.19 24.59
N ASP A 313 1.47 -33.37 23.38
CA ASP A 313 0.77 -33.01 22.15
C ASP A 313 -0.42 -33.94 21.87
N PHE A 314 -1.48 -33.36 21.31
CA PHE A 314 -2.66 -34.10 20.86
C PHE A 314 -2.27 -35.16 19.81
N PRO A 315 -2.71 -36.43 19.93
CA PRO A 315 -2.25 -37.55 19.09
C PRO A 315 -2.90 -37.57 17.69
N ALA A 316 -2.88 -36.45 16.97
CA ALA A 316 -3.51 -36.29 15.66
C ALA A 316 -3.08 -37.37 14.66
N LYS A 317 -1.77 -37.54 14.42
CA LYS A 317 -1.25 -38.53 13.45
C LYS A 317 -1.70 -39.96 13.74
N LEU A 318 -1.77 -40.32 15.03
CA LEU A 318 -2.20 -41.65 15.46
C LEU A 318 -3.69 -41.87 15.17
N LEU A 319 -4.53 -40.90 15.53
CA LEU A 319 -5.97 -40.97 15.29
C LEU A 319 -6.30 -40.94 13.78
N LYS A 320 -5.54 -40.16 13.00
CA LYS A 320 -5.66 -40.09 11.53
C LYS A 320 -5.40 -41.45 10.91
N GLY A 321 -4.31 -42.10 11.31
CA GLY A 321 -3.94 -43.43 10.81
C GLY A 321 -5.02 -44.48 11.05
N VAL A 322 -5.74 -44.42 12.18
CA VAL A 322 -6.88 -45.29 12.46
C VAL A 322 -8.05 -45.01 11.50
N LEU A 323 -8.40 -43.73 11.32
CA LEU A 323 -9.46 -43.32 10.39
C LEU A 323 -9.14 -43.74 8.94
N ASP A 324 -7.92 -43.47 8.47
CA ASP A 324 -7.46 -43.82 7.11
C ASP A 324 -7.41 -45.33 6.89
N SER A 325 -6.97 -46.10 7.91
CA SER A 325 -6.94 -47.57 7.84
C SER A 325 -8.34 -48.15 7.74
N HIS A 326 -9.31 -47.56 8.46
CA HIS A 326 -10.71 -47.99 8.39
C HIS A 326 -11.37 -47.56 7.07
N LEU A 327 -11.07 -46.38 6.53
CA LEU A 327 -11.55 -45.98 5.21
C LEU A 327 -11.04 -46.92 4.12
N SER A 328 -9.78 -47.34 4.23
CA SER A 328 -9.12 -48.25 3.28
C SER A 328 -9.63 -49.69 3.35
N SER A 329 -10.20 -50.11 4.48
CA SER A 329 -10.76 -51.46 4.66
C SER A 329 -12.22 -51.59 4.21
N CYS A 330 -12.89 -50.47 3.90
CA CYS A 330 -14.29 -50.43 3.47
C CYS A 330 -14.45 -50.66 1.96
N SER A 331 -15.64 -51.13 1.55
CA SER A 331 -15.98 -51.29 0.13
C SER A 331 -16.20 -49.93 -0.56
N ASP A 332 -15.91 -49.82 -1.86
CA ASP A 332 -16.06 -48.55 -2.62
C ASP A 332 -17.46 -47.94 -2.57
N LYS A 333 -18.51 -48.77 -2.38
CA LYS A 333 -19.90 -48.30 -2.27
C LYS A 333 -20.21 -47.66 -0.91
N GLU A 334 -19.54 -48.10 0.14
CA GLU A 334 -19.76 -47.63 1.52
C GLU A 334 -18.82 -46.48 1.89
N ARG A 335 -17.65 -46.43 1.23
CA ARG A 335 -16.59 -45.43 1.47
C ARG A 335 -17.12 -43.99 1.40
N GLY A 336 -17.83 -43.62 0.33
CA GLY A 336 -18.33 -42.24 0.17
C GLY A 336 -19.40 -41.82 1.19
N SER A 337 -20.18 -42.77 1.74
CA SER A 337 -21.11 -42.49 2.83
C SER A 337 -20.34 -42.35 4.15
N LEU A 338 -19.43 -43.28 4.44
CA LEU A 338 -18.65 -43.27 5.67
C LEU A 338 -17.73 -42.06 5.77
N GLU A 339 -17.07 -41.65 4.68
CA GLU A 339 -16.28 -40.42 4.59
C GLU A 339 -17.08 -39.21 5.07
N ARG A 340 -18.32 -39.03 4.57
CA ARG A 340 -19.20 -37.94 5.03
C ARG A 340 -19.58 -38.05 6.51
N HIS A 341 -19.70 -39.26 7.05
CA HIS A 341 -20.03 -39.46 8.47
C HIS A 341 -18.85 -39.16 9.40
N ILE A 342 -17.62 -39.48 8.99
CA ILE A 342 -16.41 -39.26 9.80
C ILE A 342 -15.72 -37.92 9.51
N GLU A 343 -16.15 -37.19 8.49
CA GLU A 343 -15.57 -35.91 8.04
C GLU A 343 -15.26 -34.92 9.18
N PRO A 344 -16.14 -34.70 10.18
CA PRO A 344 -15.80 -33.78 11.28
C PRO A 344 -14.58 -34.22 12.10
N LEU A 345 -14.40 -35.52 12.32
CA LEU A 345 -13.23 -36.08 13.02
C LEU A 345 -12.00 -36.04 12.14
N MET A 346 -12.15 -36.36 10.85
CA MET A 346 -11.06 -36.36 9.89
C MET A 346 -10.50 -34.95 9.68
N SER A 347 -11.36 -33.95 9.52
CA SER A 347 -10.99 -32.54 9.40
C SER A 347 -10.27 -32.03 10.66
N LEU A 348 -10.81 -32.33 11.85
CA LEU A 348 -10.20 -31.93 13.12
C LEU A 348 -8.80 -32.52 13.25
N VAL A 349 -8.65 -33.83 13.07
CA VAL A 349 -7.36 -34.51 13.22
C VAL A 349 -6.35 -34.04 12.17
N THR A 350 -6.79 -33.83 10.93
CA THR A 350 -5.93 -33.32 9.85
C THR A 350 -5.43 -31.91 10.17
N SER A 351 -6.29 -31.05 10.72
CA SER A 351 -5.88 -29.68 11.08
C SER A 351 -4.78 -29.63 12.15
N TYR A 352 -4.75 -30.61 13.06
CA TYR A 352 -3.76 -30.72 14.14
C TYR A 352 -2.55 -31.61 13.80
N GLU A 353 -2.38 -32.06 12.56
CA GLU A 353 -1.28 -32.97 12.17
C GLU A 353 0.11 -32.37 12.43
N GLY A 354 0.27 -31.05 12.23
CA GLY A 354 1.47 -30.29 12.58
C GLY A 354 1.39 -29.60 13.94
N GLY A 355 0.55 -30.08 14.85
CA GLY A 355 0.35 -29.48 16.18
C GLY A 355 -0.57 -28.26 16.18
N ARG A 356 -0.52 -27.47 17.26
CA ARG A 356 -1.41 -26.31 17.47
C ARG A 356 -1.19 -25.22 16.42
N GLU A 357 0.06 -24.98 16.02
CA GLU A 357 0.42 -24.01 14.98
C GLU A 357 -0.23 -24.34 13.62
N SER A 358 -0.25 -25.63 13.25
CA SER A 358 -0.94 -26.11 12.04
C SER A 358 -2.44 -25.83 12.08
N HIS A 359 -3.09 -26.06 13.22
CA HIS A 359 -4.52 -25.77 13.36
C HIS A 359 -4.82 -24.28 13.30
N ALA A 360 -4.01 -23.45 13.98
CA ALA A 360 -4.09 -21.99 13.90
C ALA A 360 -3.93 -21.51 12.45
N HIS A 361 -2.97 -22.10 11.70
CA HIS A 361 -2.77 -21.81 10.29
C HIS A 361 -4.02 -22.13 9.44
N VAL A 362 -4.63 -23.30 9.63
CA VAL A 362 -5.86 -23.68 8.91
C VAL A 362 -7.00 -22.70 9.18
N ILE A 363 -7.19 -22.27 10.44
CA ILE A 363 -8.23 -21.30 10.81
C ILE A 363 -7.99 -19.94 10.16
N VAL A 364 -6.77 -19.39 10.30
CA VAL A 364 -6.44 -18.07 9.74
C VAL A 364 -6.54 -18.10 8.21
N ARG A 365 -6.07 -19.18 7.58
CA ARG A 365 -6.22 -19.39 6.13
C ARG A 365 -7.70 -19.39 5.72
N SER A 366 -8.58 -20.09 6.44
CA SER A 366 -10.02 -20.08 6.17
C SER A 366 -10.59 -18.65 6.20
N LEU A 367 -10.23 -17.86 7.20
CA LEU A 367 -10.69 -16.46 7.32
C LEU A 367 -10.17 -15.59 6.17
N PHE A 368 -8.92 -15.81 5.73
CA PHE A 368 -8.35 -15.10 4.59
C PHE A 368 -9.03 -15.46 3.27
N GLU A 369 -9.34 -16.74 3.05
CA GLU A 369 -10.07 -17.18 1.86
C GLU A 369 -11.50 -16.60 1.82
N GLU A 370 -12.19 -16.56 2.97
CA GLU A 370 -13.51 -15.91 3.08
C GLU A 370 -13.43 -14.42 2.71
N TYR A 371 -12.42 -13.69 3.21
CA TYR A 371 -12.19 -12.30 2.84
C TYR A 371 -11.91 -12.13 1.34
N LEU A 372 -10.94 -12.88 0.81
CA LEU A 372 -10.45 -12.73 -0.57
C LEU A 372 -11.53 -13.08 -1.58
N SER A 373 -12.36 -14.10 -1.29
CA SER A 373 -13.48 -14.51 -2.16
C SER A 373 -14.49 -13.39 -2.47
N VAL A 374 -14.59 -12.39 -1.59
CA VAL A 374 -15.41 -11.19 -1.79
C VAL A 374 -14.60 -10.07 -2.42
N GLU A 375 -13.47 -9.70 -1.80
CA GLU A 375 -12.77 -8.46 -2.16
C GLU A 375 -12.03 -8.53 -3.50
N GLU A 376 -11.62 -9.72 -3.97
CA GLU A 376 -11.04 -9.88 -5.30
C GLU A 376 -12.02 -9.51 -6.42
N LEU A 377 -13.33 -9.63 -6.18
CA LEU A 377 -14.36 -9.22 -7.15
C LEU A 377 -14.37 -7.70 -7.37
N PHE A 378 -14.07 -6.94 -6.31
CA PHE A 378 -14.16 -5.48 -6.27
C PHE A 378 -12.81 -4.76 -6.46
N SER A 379 -11.69 -5.50 -6.45
CA SER A 379 -10.32 -4.94 -6.53
C SER A 379 -10.10 -3.97 -7.71
N ASP A 380 -10.28 -4.46 -8.94
CA ASP A 380 -9.97 -3.69 -10.16
C ASP A 380 -11.21 -3.11 -10.87
N ASN A 381 -12.40 -3.36 -10.33
CA ASN A 381 -13.65 -3.14 -11.04
C ASN A 381 -14.47 -2.02 -10.40
N ILE A 382 -15.19 -1.27 -11.23
CA ILE A 382 -16.18 -0.32 -10.75
C ILE A 382 -17.29 -1.13 -10.05
N GLN A 383 -17.60 -0.79 -8.80
CA GLN A 383 -18.60 -1.49 -7.97
C GLN A 383 -19.94 -1.75 -8.71
N ALA A 384 -20.38 -0.78 -9.50
CA ALA A 384 -21.58 -0.86 -10.34
C ALA A 384 -21.54 -2.08 -11.30
N ASP A 385 -20.43 -2.26 -12.01
CA ASP A 385 -20.24 -3.36 -12.95
C ASP A 385 -20.14 -4.72 -12.23
N VAL A 386 -19.51 -4.74 -11.05
CA VAL A 386 -19.43 -5.96 -10.22
C VAL A 386 -20.82 -6.42 -9.80
N ILE A 387 -21.65 -5.50 -9.30
CA ILE A 387 -23.02 -5.80 -8.87
C ILE A 387 -23.85 -6.32 -10.05
N GLU A 388 -23.72 -5.69 -11.23
CA GLU A 388 -24.44 -6.14 -12.42
C GLU A 388 -24.00 -7.55 -12.86
N ARG A 389 -22.70 -7.86 -12.84
CA ARG A 389 -22.20 -9.22 -13.12
C ARG A 389 -22.72 -10.24 -12.10
N LEU A 390 -22.70 -9.90 -10.81
CA LEU A 390 -23.20 -10.78 -9.74
C LEU A 390 -24.70 -11.03 -9.87
N ARG A 391 -25.49 -10.01 -10.24
CA ARG A 391 -26.92 -10.11 -10.51
C ARG A 391 -27.23 -11.10 -11.64
N VAL A 392 -26.43 -11.07 -12.71
CA VAL A 392 -26.55 -12.03 -13.83
C VAL A 392 -26.16 -13.44 -13.39
N GLN A 393 -25.07 -13.58 -12.63
CA GLN A 393 -24.58 -14.87 -12.14
C GLN A 393 -25.55 -15.53 -11.15
N TYR A 394 -26.10 -14.75 -10.22
CA TYR A 394 -26.98 -15.20 -9.14
C TYR A 394 -28.45 -14.81 -9.37
N LYS A 395 -28.92 -14.88 -10.61
CA LYS A 395 -30.30 -14.51 -10.97
C LYS A 395 -31.40 -15.22 -10.16
N LYS A 396 -31.12 -16.43 -9.66
CA LYS A 396 -32.07 -17.23 -8.85
C LYS A 396 -31.95 -16.97 -7.34
N ASP A 397 -30.88 -16.31 -6.91
CA ASP A 397 -30.56 -16.09 -5.49
C ASP A 397 -29.93 -14.70 -5.32
N LEU A 398 -30.79 -13.67 -5.39
CA LEU A 398 -30.36 -12.28 -5.24
C LEU A 398 -29.93 -11.96 -3.81
N LEU A 399 -30.32 -12.75 -2.81
CA LEU A 399 -29.87 -12.60 -1.43
C LEU A 399 -28.36 -12.81 -1.31
N LYS A 400 -27.80 -13.78 -2.05
CA LYS A 400 -26.35 -13.95 -2.12
C LYS A 400 -25.62 -12.71 -2.65
N VAL A 401 -26.24 -11.96 -3.57
CA VAL A 401 -25.67 -10.68 -4.05
C VAL A 401 -25.69 -9.63 -2.93
N VAL A 402 -26.79 -9.57 -2.16
CA VAL A 402 -26.91 -8.70 -0.99
C VAL A 402 -25.84 -9.04 0.05
N ASP A 403 -25.61 -10.31 0.36
CA ASP A 403 -24.59 -10.75 1.33
C ASP A 403 -23.16 -10.35 0.89
N ILE A 404 -22.82 -10.55 -0.38
CA ILE A 404 -21.52 -10.16 -0.94
C ILE A 404 -21.34 -8.64 -0.87
N VAL A 405 -22.39 -7.87 -1.20
CA VAL A 405 -22.32 -6.40 -1.15
C VAL A 405 -22.26 -5.90 0.30
N LEU A 406 -23.03 -6.48 1.23
CA LEU A 406 -22.98 -6.16 2.65
C LEU A 406 -21.57 -6.36 3.19
N SER A 407 -20.96 -7.50 2.88
CA SER A 407 -19.58 -7.81 3.23
C SER A 407 -18.61 -6.75 2.69
N HIS A 408 -18.73 -6.36 1.41
CA HIS A 408 -17.89 -5.32 0.81
C HIS A 408 -18.14 -3.91 1.40
N GLN A 409 -19.38 -3.55 1.75
CA GLN A 409 -19.66 -2.29 2.45
C GLN A 409 -18.97 -2.23 3.83
N GLY A 410 -18.77 -3.37 4.48
CA GLY A 410 -18.04 -3.54 5.74
C GLY A 410 -16.50 -3.57 5.62
N VAL A 411 -15.92 -3.34 4.43
CA VAL A 411 -14.48 -3.52 4.13
C VAL A 411 -13.53 -2.86 5.14
N LYS A 412 -13.87 -1.71 5.71
CA LYS A 412 -13.03 -1.03 6.71
C LYS A 412 -12.77 -1.90 7.95
N ASN A 413 -13.81 -2.52 8.49
CA ASN A 413 -13.72 -3.38 9.65
C ASN A 413 -13.04 -4.71 9.30
N LYS A 414 -13.33 -5.24 8.11
CA LYS A 414 -12.65 -6.43 7.56
C LYS A 414 -11.14 -6.21 7.47
N ASN A 415 -10.69 -5.11 6.88
CA ASN A 415 -9.27 -4.78 6.73
C ASN A 415 -8.59 -4.69 8.09
N LYS A 416 -9.23 -4.06 9.07
CA LYS A 416 -8.72 -3.98 10.44
C LYS A 416 -8.58 -5.35 11.10
N LEU A 417 -9.55 -6.26 10.91
CA LEU A 417 -9.45 -7.64 11.39
C LEU A 417 -8.28 -8.38 10.73
N ILE A 418 -8.19 -8.36 9.40
CA ILE A 418 -7.12 -9.05 8.65
C ILE A 418 -5.75 -8.49 9.03
N LEU A 419 -5.58 -7.17 9.12
CA LEU A 419 -4.33 -6.53 9.54
C LEU A 419 -3.89 -7.01 10.93
N ARG A 420 -4.81 -7.10 11.90
CA ARG A 420 -4.48 -7.61 13.24
C ARG A 420 -4.12 -9.09 13.24
N LEU A 421 -4.77 -9.92 12.42
CA LEU A 421 -4.39 -11.32 12.25
C LEU A 421 -3.01 -11.45 11.59
N LEU A 422 -2.71 -10.61 10.58
CA LEU A 422 -1.39 -10.56 9.95
C LEU A 422 -0.28 -10.19 10.95
N GLU A 423 -0.54 -9.23 11.83
CA GLU A 423 0.43 -8.74 12.82
C GLU A 423 0.71 -9.75 13.95
N GLN A 424 -0.29 -10.53 14.38
CA GLN A 424 -0.18 -11.38 15.57
C GLN A 424 0.06 -12.85 15.24
N LEU A 425 -0.65 -13.41 14.25
CA LEU A 425 -0.62 -14.85 13.93
C LEU A 425 0.24 -15.20 12.71
N VAL A 426 0.35 -14.28 11.74
CA VAL A 426 1.11 -14.53 10.50
C VAL A 426 2.55 -14.05 10.61
N TYR A 427 2.76 -12.92 11.31
CA TYR A 427 4.08 -12.31 11.50
C TYR A 427 5.18 -13.28 11.97
N PRO A 428 4.93 -14.25 12.89
CA PRO A 428 5.95 -15.19 13.33
C PRO A 428 6.42 -16.16 12.23
N ASN A 429 5.54 -16.56 11.31
CA ASN A 429 5.84 -17.50 10.23
C ASN A 429 5.05 -17.14 8.94
N PRO A 430 5.46 -16.08 8.23
CA PRO A 430 4.74 -15.62 7.04
C PRO A 430 4.85 -16.59 5.86
N ALA A 431 5.87 -17.45 5.82
CA ALA A 431 6.11 -18.39 4.73
C ALA A 431 4.96 -19.38 4.54
N ALA A 432 4.30 -19.77 5.63
CA ALA A 432 3.15 -20.67 5.58
C ALA A 432 1.96 -20.06 4.81
N TYR A 433 1.82 -18.73 4.77
CA TYR A 433 0.69 -18.00 4.18
C TYR A 433 1.03 -17.37 2.83
N ARG A 434 2.10 -17.82 2.17
CA ARG A 434 2.64 -17.20 0.96
C ARG A 434 1.57 -16.95 -0.12
N ASP A 435 0.72 -17.93 -0.40
CA ASP A 435 -0.32 -17.83 -1.44
C ASP A 435 -1.34 -16.72 -1.12
N GLN A 436 -1.80 -16.63 0.13
CA GLN A 436 -2.73 -15.60 0.58
C GLN A 436 -2.08 -14.22 0.54
N LEU A 437 -0.82 -14.11 0.98
CA LEU A 437 -0.10 -12.85 0.98
C LEU A 437 0.12 -12.30 -0.44
N ILE A 438 0.37 -13.16 -1.43
CA ILE A 438 0.46 -12.77 -2.85
C ILE A 438 -0.87 -12.16 -3.30
N ARG A 439 -1.99 -12.83 -3.00
CA ARG A 439 -3.33 -12.35 -3.37
C ARG A 439 -3.70 -11.04 -2.65
N PHE A 440 -3.38 -10.90 -1.37
CA PHE A 440 -3.55 -9.64 -0.64
C PHE A 440 -2.72 -8.49 -1.23
N SER A 441 -1.48 -8.77 -1.65
CA SER A 441 -0.61 -7.75 -2.26
C SER A 441 -1.09 -7.27 -3.63
N ALA A 442 -1.91 -8.06 -4.31
CA ALA A 442 -2.47 -7.75 -5.63
C ALA A 442 -3.78 -6.96 -5.61
N LEU A 443 -4.29 -6.60 -4.41
CA LEU A 443 -5.52 -5.80 -4.28
C LEU A 443 -5.25 -4.32 -4.60
N ASN A 444 -5.92 -3.78 -5.62
CA ASN A 444 -5.55 -2.52 -6.30
C ASN A 444 -6.49 -1.33 -6.03
N HIS A 445 -7.16 -1.29 -4.88
CA HIS A 445 -8.06 -0.19 -4.51
C HIS A 445 -7.57 0.57 -3.27
N THR A 446 -7.91 1.86 -3.16
CA THR A 446 -7.54 2.71 -2.01
C THR A 446 -7.98 2.14 -0.67
N SER A 447 -9.06 1.35 -0.66
CA SER A 447 -9.56 0.71 0.57
C SER A 447 -8.57 -0.30 1.14
N TYR A 448 -7.78 -0.99 0.30
CA TYR A 448 -6.94 -2.13 0.69
C TYR A 448 -5.47 -1.78 0.90
N SER A 449 -5.07 -0.51 0.73
CA SER A 449 -3.66 -0.14 0.61
C SER A 449 -2.78 -0.53 1.79
N GLU A 450 -3.28 -0.34 3.01
CA GLU A 450 -2.55 -0.72 4.22
C GLU A 450 -2.37 -2.23 4.31
N LEU A 451 -3.40 -2.99 3.91
CA LEU A 451 -3.40 -4.44 3.88
C LEU A 451 -2.43 -4.98 2.82
N ALA A 452 -2.50 -4.48 1.59
CA ALA A 452 -1.62 -4.86 0.50
C ALA A 452 -0.15 -4.54 0.80
N LEU A 453 0.11 -3.39 1.43
CA LEU A 453 1.44 -3.01 1.90
C LEU A 453 1.96 -3.97 2.97
N LYS A 454 1.15 -4.27 4.00
CA LYS A 454 1.55 -5.20 5.07
C LYS A 454 1.81 -6.61 4.53
N ALA A 455 0.95 -7.11 3.64
CA ALA A 455 1.12 -8.41 3.01
C ALA A 455 2.42 -8.47 2.19
N SER A 456 2.70 -7.41 1.42
CA SER A 456 3.94 -7.29 0.66
C SER A 456 5.19 -7.29 1.56
N GLN A 457 5.16 -6.57 2.68
CA GLN A 457 6.26 -6.55 3.66
C GLN A 457 6.55 -7.95 4.23
N LEU A 458 5.49 -8.71 4.54
CA LEU A 458 5.63 -10.08 5.02
C LEU A 458 6.19 -11.02 3.94
N LEU A 459 5.80 -10.85 2.68
CA LEU A 459 6.41 -11.60 1.57
C LEU A 459 7.90 -11.31 1.43
N GLU A 460 8.32 -10.05 1.54
CA GLU A 460 9.75 -9.72 1.46
C GLU A 460 10.55 -10.30 2.63
N GLN A 461 9.95 -10.38 3.82
CA GLN A 461 10.57 -11.09 4.94
C GLN A 461 10.81 -12.57 4.60
N THR A 462 9.85 -13.24 3.97
CA THR A 462 10.02 -14.63 3.52
C THR A 462 11.14 -14.75 2.49
N LYS A 463 11.16 -13.89 1.46
CA LYS A 463 12.22 -13.88 0.44
C LYS A 463 13.60 -13.65 1.05
N LEU A 464 13.73 -12.76 2.04
CA LEU A 464 15.01 -12.54 2.71
C LEU A 464 15.47 -13.77 3.51
N SER A 465 14.55 -14.42 4.23
CA SER A 465 14.88 -15.65 4.98
C SER A 465 15.30 -16.79 4.05
N GLU A 466 14.62 -16.97 2.91
CA GLU A 466 14.96 -17.94 1.86
C GLU A 466 16.31 -17.60 1.21
N LEU A 467 16.59 -16.32 0.94
CA LEU A 467 17.87 -15.87 0.40
C LEU A 467 19.01 -16.14 1.39
N ARG A 468 18.81 -15.85 2.67
CA ARG A 468 19.80 -16.10 3.73
C ARG A 468 20.13 -17.59 3.84
N SER A 469 19.13 -18.47 3.88
CA SER A 469 19.36 -19.91 3.93
C SER A 469 20.06 -20.42 2.67
N THR A 470 19.70 -19.89 1.50
CA THR A 470 20.35 -20.21 0.21
C THR A 470 21.80 -19.75 0.17
N ILE A 471 22.12 -18.56 0.67
CA ILE A 471 23.49 -18.04 0.75
C ILE A 471 24.32 -18.89 1.71
N ALA A 472 23.81 -19.17 2.91
CA ALA A 472 24.49 -20.01 3.88
C ALA A 472 24.81 -21.38 3.27
N ARG A 473 23.82 -22.02 2.65
CA ARG A 473 23.97 -23.28 1.94
C ARG A 473 24.99 -23.20 0.79
N SER A 474 24.89 -22.19 -0.07
CA SER A 474 25.80 -22.00 -1.21
C SER A 474 27.26 -21.79 -0.80
N LEU A 475 27.50 -21.06 0.28
CA LEU A 475 28.84 -20.79 0.79
C LEU A 475 29.38 -21.91 1.70
N SER A 476 28.51 -22.79 2.24
CA SER A 476 28.89 -23.97 3.07
C SER A 476 29.05 -25.28 2.28
N GLU A 477 28.17 -25.60 1.32
CA GLU A 477 28.04 -26.93 0.67
C GLU A 477 29.27 -27.43 -0.11
N LEU A 478 30.26 -26.59 -0.38
CA LEU A 478 31.48 -27.00 -1.11
C LEU A 478 32.40 -27.95 -0.33
N GLU A 479 32.07 -28.26 0.93
CA GLU A 479 32.77 -29.25 1.74
C GLU A 479 32.15 -30.67 1.66
N MET A 480 30.88 -30.81 1.27
CA MET A 480 30.16 -32.10 1.32
C MET A 480 29.98 -32.80 -0.04
N PHE A 481 30.10 -32.08 -1.17
CA PHE A 481 29.87 -32.64 -2.52
C PHE A 481 31.12 -33.22 -3.21
N THR A 482 32.25 -33.34 -2.51
CA THR A 482 33.38 -34.15 -3.01
C THR A 482 33.31 -35.53 -2.40
N GLU A 483 32.45 -36.40 -2.96
CA GLU A 483 32.55 -37.85 -2.73
C GLU A 483 33.91 -38.39 -3.25
N ASP A 484 34.58 -37.66 -4.14
CA ASP A 484 36.01 -37.82 -4.44
C ASP A 484 36.88 -36.97 -3.50
N GLY A 485 36.88 -37.35 -2.22
CA GLY A 485 37.50 -36.61 -1.10
C GLY A 485 39.01 -36.34 -1.18
N GLU A 486 39.74 -36.83 -2.20
CA GLU A 486 41.20 -36.60 -2.31
C GLU A 486 41.69 -36.24 -3.73
N SER A 487 40.83 -36.14 -4.75
CA SER A 487 41.25 -36.01 -6.17
C SER A 487 40.83 -34.69 -6.86
N MET A 488 40.33 -33.69 -6.15
CA MET A 488 40.13 -32.34 -6.70
C MET A 488 41.23 -31.41 -6.21
N ASP A 489 42.10 -30.96 -7.12
CA ASP A 489 43.14 -29.95 -6.86
C ASP A 489 42.58 -28.77 -6.04
N THR A 490 43.18 -28.50 -4.88
CA THR A 490 42.90 -27.35 -4.00
C THR A 490 42.68 -26.00 -4.72
N PRO A 491 43.39 -25.64 -5.82
CA PRO A 491 43.09 -24.43 -6.59
C PRO A 491 41.72 -24.42 -7.29
N LYS A 492 41.20 -25.56 -7.79
CA LYS A 492 39.88 -25.62 -8.43
C LYS A 492 38.76 -25.35 -7.43
N ARG A 493 38.91 -25.86 -6.20
CA ARG A 493 37.98 -25.60 -5.08
C ARG A 493 37.97 -24.11 -4.70
N LYS A 494 39.15 -23.48 -4.57
CA LYS A 494 39.28 -22.04 -4.29
C LYS A 494 38.65 -21.20 -5.42
N SER A 495 38.83 -21.61 -6.67
CA SER A 495 38.20 -20.97 -7.83
C SER A 495 36.67 -21.03 -7.78
N ALA A 496 36.09 -22.20 -7.50
CA ALA A 496 34.64 -22.37 -7.43
C ALA A 496 33.99 -21.56 -6.29
N ILE A 497 34.64 -21.47 -5.13
CA ILE A 497 34.17 -20.63 -4.01
C ILE A 497 34.23 -19.14 -4.41
N ASN A 498 35.32 -18.71 -5.05
CA ASN A 498 35.45 -17.33 -5.54
C ASN A 498 34.40 -16.99 -6.60
N GLU A 499 34.08 -17.90 -7.52
CA GLU A 499 33.00 -17.73 -8.52
C GLU A 499 31.66 -17.50 -7.82
N ARG A 500 31.29 -18.35 -6.85
CA ARG A 500 30.04 -18.18 -6.07
C ARG A 500 29.98 -16.86 -5.29
N MET A 501 31.11 -16.42 -4.73
CA MET A 501 31.16 -15.12 -4.05
C MET A 501 30.97 -13.98 -5.06
N GLU A 502 31.56 -14.07 -6.25
CA GLU A 502 31.38 -13.07 -7.31
C GLU A 502 29.94 -13.03 -7.85
N ASP A 503 29.28 -14.19 -7.97
CA ASP A 503 27.86 -14.28 -8.33
C ASP A 503 26.99 -13.55 -7.29
N LEU A 504 27.31 -13.65 -5.99
CA LEU A 504 26.60 -12.92 -4.94
C LEU A 504 26.91 -11.42 -4.93
N VAL A 505 28.14 -11.02 -5.27
CA VAL A 505 28.55 -9.61 -5.37
C VAL A 505 27.81 -8.92 -6.52
N SER A 506 27.62 -9.61 -7.64
CA SER A 506 26.93 -9.12 -8.85
C SER A 506 25.42 -9.37 -8.86
N ALA A 507 24.87 -10.14 -7.92
CA ALA A 507 23.44 -10.47 -7.88
C ALA A 507 22.53 -9.24 -7.70
N PRO A 508 21.43 -9.11 -8.46
CA PRO A 508 20.43 -8.04 -8.33
C PRO A 508 19.41 -8.33 -7.21
N LEU A 509 19.89 -8.78 -6.04
CA LEU A 509 19.08 -9.14 -4.88
C LEU A 509 19.57 -8.39 -3.64
N ALA A 510 18.78 -8.37 -2.56
CA ALA A 510 19.13 -7.78 -1.26
C ALA A 510 20.17 -8.61 -0.47
N VAL A 511 21.30 -8.92 -1.11
CA VAL A 511 22.36 -9.78 -0.57
C VAL A 511 22.99 -9.17 0.68
N GLU A 512 23.12 -7.84 0.75
CA GLU A 512 23.69 -7.13 1.91
C GLU A 512 22.94 -7.47 3.21
N ASP A 513 21.61 -7.42 3.18
CA ASP A 513 20.75 -7.70 4.33
C ASP A 513 20.84 -9.17 4.74
N ALA A 514 20.85 -10.08 3.77
CA ALA A 514 20.92 -11.52 4.03
C ALA A 514 22.29 -11.93 4.63
N LEU A 515 23.38 -11.31 4.16
CA LEU A 515 24.74 -11.54 4.67
C LEU A 515 24.90 -11.07 6.12
N ILE A 516 24.33 -9.92 6.49
CA ILE A 516 24.40 -9.41 7.88
C ILE A 516 23.75 -10.40 8.86
N GLY A 517 22.67 -11.07 8.44
CA GLY A 517 22.04 -12.14 9.23
C GLY A 517 22.97 -13.34 9.50
N LEU A 518 24.11 -13.44 8.83
CA LEU A 518 25.08 -14.53 8.98
C LEU A 518 26.40 -14.06 9.64
N PHE A 519 26.47 -12.80 10.11
CA PHE A 519 27.68 -12.26 10.74
C PHE A 519 28.04 -12.93 12.08
N ASP A 520 27.09 -13.57 12.76
CA ASP A 520 27.29 -14.30 14.02
C ASP A 520 27.21 -15.82 13.88
N HIS A 521 27.30 -16.35 12.66
CA HIS A 521 27.26 -17.78 12.39
C HIS A 521 28.35 -18.54 13.16
N SER A 522 28.03 -19.75 13.65
CA SER A 522 28.92 -20.57 14.49
C SER A 522 30.16 -21.08 13.74
N ASP A 523 30.00 -21.40 12.45
CA ASP A 523 31.11 -21.75 11.56
C ASP A 523 31.90 -20.51 11.13
N HIS A 524 33.14 -20.40 11.62
CA HIS A 524 34.06 -19.31 11.30
C HIS A 524 34.50 -19.26 9.83
N THR A 525 34.48 -20.39 9.11
CA THR A 525 34.84 -20.40 7.69
C THR A 525 33.74 -19.77 6.84
N LEU A 526 32.48 -20.12 7.10
CA LEU A 526 31.31 -19.45 6.51
C LEU A 526 31.29 -17.97 6.91
N GLN A 527 31.47 -17.66 8.20
CA GLN A 527 31.49 -16.28 8.69
C GLN A 527 32.54 -15.42 7.94
N ARG A 528 33.75 -15.97 7.73
CA ARG A 528 34.79 -15.32 6.94
C ARG A 528 34.34 -15.06 5.50
N ARG A 529 33.79 -16.06 4.81
CA ARG A 529 33.30 -15.94 3.41
C ARG A 529 32.18 -14.91 3.31
N VAL A 530 31.27 -14.88 4.28
CA VAL A 530 30.14 -13.93 4.36
C VAL A 530 30.64 -12.49 4.49
N VAL A 531 31.53 -12.22 5.44
CA VAL A 531 32.07 -10.86 5.67
C VAL A 531 32.92 -10.41 4.47
N GLU A 532 33.70 -11.31 3.87
CA GLU A 532 34.48 -11.00 2.67
C GLU A 532 33.59 -10.65 1.47
N THR A 533 32.52 -11.44 1.25
CA THR A 533 31.53 -11.18 0.20
C THR A 533 30.83 -9.83 0.42
N TYR A 534 30.50 -9.50 1.67
CA TYR A 534 29.90 -8.22 2.02
C TYR A 534 30.81 -7.03 1.65
N VAL A 535 32.09 -7.10 2.04
CA VAL A 535 33.08 -6.06 1.71
C VAL A 535 33.28 -5.93 0.20
N ARG A 536 33.44 -7.06 -0.52
CA ARG A 536 33.55 -7.08 -1.99
C ARG A 536 32.36 -6.39 -2.64
N ARG A 537 31.15 -6.67 -2.15
CA ARG A 537 29.92 -6.12 -2.71
C ARG A 537 29.75 -4.61 -2.50
N LEU A 538 30.15 -4.09 -1.32
CA LEU A 538 30.05 -2.66 -1.01
C LEU A 538 31.09 -1.81 -1.73
N TYR A 539 32.30 -2.32 -1.87
CA TYR A 539 33.45 -1.57 -2.40
C TYR A 539 33.78 -1.88 -3.87
N GLN A 540 32.99 -2.72 -4.56
CA GLN A 540 33.14 -2.93 -6.00
C GLN A 540 32.90 -1.63 -6.78
N PRO A 541 33.69 -1.32 -7.84
CA PRO A 541 34.85 -2.06 -8.34
C PRO A 541 36.19 -1.65 -7.71
N TYR A 542 36.20 -0.70 -6.78
CA TYR A 542 37.42 -0.06 -6.25
C TYR A 542 38.11 -0.78 -5.09
N LEU A 543 37.58 -1.93 -4.66
CA LEU A 543 38.24 -2.78 -3.68
C LEU A 543 39.58 -3.30 -4.26
N VAL A 544 40.66 -3.13 -3.50
CA VAL A 544 41.96 -3.71 -3.86
C VAL A 544 41.84 -5.23 -3.70
N LYS A 545 42.01 -5.97 -4.80
CA LYS A 545 41.88 -7.43 -4.82
C LYS A 545 42.83 -8.05 -3.79
N GLU A 546 42.33 -9.05 -3.06
CA GLU A 546 43.07 -9.78 -2.01
C GLU A 546 43.52 -8.94 -0.79
N SER A 547 43.07 -7.68 -0.65
CA SER A 547 43.39 -6.84 0.51
C SER A 547 42.62 -7.20 1.80
N VAL A 548 41.52 -7.94 1.68
CA VAL A 548 40.64 -8.26 2.82
C VAL A 548 41.33 -9.22 3.79
N ARG A 549 41.58 -8.76 5.01
CA ARG A 549 42.17 -9.51 6.11
C ARG A 549 41.19 -9.62 7.26
N MET A 550 41.28 -10.70 8.05
CA MET A 550 40.40 -10.92 9.20
C MET A 550 41.18 -11.45 10.39
N GLN A 551 40.88 -10.91 11.57
CA GLN A 551 41.48 -11.28 12.85
C GLN A 551 40.41 -11.48 13.92
N TRP A 552 40.45 -12.63 14.59
CA TRP A 552 39.57 -12.92 15.72
C TRP A 552 40.20 -12.41 17.01
N HIS A 553 39.47 -11.55 17.72
CA HIS A 553 39.85 -11.04 19.03
C HIS A 553 38.88 -11.59 20.09
N ARG A 554 39.28 -11.61 21.36
CA ARG A 554 38.41 -12.04 22.49
C ARG A 554 37.10 -11.24 22.56
N SER A 555 37.12 -10.03 22.02
CA SER A 555 36.03 -9.06 22.06
C SER A 555 35.14 -9.06 20.82
N GLY A 556 35.51 -9.76 19.75
CA GLY A 556 34.82 -9.70 18.45
C GLY A 556 35.73 -10.04 17.26
N LEU A 557 35.19 -9.91 16.05
CA LEU A 557 35.92 -10.11 14.79
C LEU A 557 36.29 -8.75 14.18
N ILE A 558 37.52 -8.61 13.71
CA ILE A 558 38.01 -7.43 12.99
C ILE A 558 38.29 -7.84 11.54
N ALA A 559 37.77 -7.09 10.58
CA ALA A 559 38.14 -7.20 9.18
C ALA A 559 38.75 -5.87 8.70
N SER A 560 39.79 -5.92 7.87
CA SER A 560 40.45 -4.74 7.32
C SER A 560 40.70 -4.93 5.82
N TRP A 561 40.62 -3.85 5.03
CA TRP A 561 40.85 -3.88 3.58
C TRP A 561 41.31 -2.53 3.06
N GLU A 562 41.79 -2.52 1.82
CA GLU A 562 42.22 -1.31 1.11
C GLU A 562 41.30 -1.07 -0.09
N PHE A 563 40.99 0.20 -0.34
CA PHE A 563 40.15 0.60 -1.47
C PHE A 563 40.61 1.94 -2.03
N LEU A 564 40.30 2.14 -3.30
CA LEU A 564 40.54 3.41 -3.98
C LEU A 564 39.30 4.27 -3.86
N GLU A 565 39.47 5.53 -3.46
CA GLU A 565 38.37 6.48 -3.55
C GLU A 565 38.28 7.02 -4.99
N GLU A 566 37.08 7.03 -5.55
CA GLU A 566 36.80 7.76 -6.78
C GLU A 566 36.88 9.26 -6.47
N HIS A 567 38.08 9.83 -6.62
CA HIS A 567 38.30 11.26 -6.47
C HIS A 567 38.79 11.86 -7.79
N ILE A 568 37.96 12.73 -8.36
CA ILE A 568 38.38 13.77 -9.29
C ILE A 568 38.94 14.89 -8.40
N GLU A 569 40.24 14.84 -8.06
CA GLU A 569 40.85 15.91 -7.26
C GLU A 569 42.00 16.66 -7.92
N ARG A 570 41.86 17.99 -7.76
CA ARG A 570 42.76 19.13 -7.93
C ARG A 570 44.24 18.82 -7.66
N LYS A 571 45.11 19.36 -8.52
CA LYS A 571 46.43 19.83 -8.07
C LYS A 571 46.84 21.14 -8.73
N ASN A 572 47.25 22.08 -7.87
CA ASN A 572 47.93 23.32 -8.19
C ASN A 572 49.36 23.05 -8.71
N GLY A 573 49.81 23.84 -9.70
CA GLY A 573 51.23 24.12 -9.93
C GLY A 573 51.89 23.47 -11.16
N SER A 574 51.91 24.23 -12.26
CA SER A 574 53.05 24.49 -13.17
C SER A 574 54.09 23.38 -13.44
N GLU A 575 54.10 22.82 -14.65
CA GLU A 575 55.02 23.13 -15.76
C GLU A 575 55.01 22.02 -16.82
N GLU A 576 55.15 22.44 -18.08
CA GLU A 576 55.16 21.60 -19.28
C GLU A 576 56.42 20.73 -19.37
N GLN A 577 56.29 19.48 -19.83
CA GLN A 577 57.09 18.97 -20.97
C GLN A 577 56.63 17.58 -21.43
N MET A 578 56.69 17.41 -22.76
CA MET A 578 56.23 16.27 -23.53
C MET A 578 57.02 14.97 -23.29
N SER A 579 56.30 13.85 -23.23
CA SER A 579 56.73 12.60 -23.86
C SER A 579 55.53 11.76 -24.29
N VAL A 580 55.70 11.10 -25.44
CA VAL A 580 54.67 10.37 -26.19
C VAL A 580 54.67 8.92 -25.72
N GLU A 581 53.63 8.51 -24.99
CA GLU A 581 53.15 7.14 -24.88
C GLU A 581 51.65 7.19 -24.49
N LYS A 582 50.77 7.00 -25.48
CA LYS A 582 49.31 7.02 -25.29
C LYS A 582 48.82 5.67 -24.77
N HIS A 583 48.98 5.45 -23.47
CA HIS A 583 47.98 4.73 -22.69
C HIS A 583 47.26 5.78 -21.84
N SER A 584 45.95 5.95 -22.04
CA SER A 584 45.12 6.75 -21.14
C SER A 584 45.01 6.01 -19.80
N GLU A 585 46.02 6.19 -18.94
CA GLU A 585 46.06 5.68 -17.58
C GLU A 585 44.91 6.31 -16.78
N ARG A 586 44.03 5.45 -16.22
CA ARG A 586 43.14 5.84 -15.11
C ARG A 586 44.05 6.38 -13.99
N LYS A 587 44.06 7.69 -13.74
CA LYS A 587 44.75 8.24 -12.55
C LYS A 587 43.92 7.89 -11.32
N TRP A 588 44.43 6.97 -10.51
CA TRP A 588 43.74 6.49 -9.30
C TRP A 588 43.89 7.51 -8.16
N GLY A 589 42.84 7.67 -7.35
CA GLY A 589 42.85 8.51 -6.14
C GLY A 589 43.79 7.97 -5.05
N ALA A 590 43.90 8.71 -3.94
CA ALA A 590 44.70 8.28 -2.79
C ALA A 590 44.18 6.95 -2.22
N MET A 591 45.09 6.02 -1.91
CA MET A 591 44.75 4.73 -1.30
C MET A 591 44.17 4.96 0.10
N LYS A 592 42.98 4.42 0.36
CA LYS A 592 42.31 4.48 1.67
C LYS A 592 42.13 3.09 2.25
N TRP A 593 41.89 3.02 3.55
CA TRP A 593 41.59 1.76 4.22
C TRP A 593 40.20 1.78 4.85
N GLY A 594 39.60 0.60 4.87
CA GLY A 594 38.36 0.31 5.57
C GLY A 594 38.59 -0.71 6.66
N ALA A 595 37.87 -0.59 7.77
CA ALA A 595 37.83 -1.61 8.80
C ALA A 595 36.38 -1.92 9.21
N MET A 596 36.10 -3.18 9.54
CA MET A 596 34.85 -3.61 10.12
C MET A 596 35.10 -4.30 11.45
N VAL A 597 34.27 -4.00 12.43
CA VAL A 597 34.32 -4.57 13.76
C VAL A 597 32.97 -5.20 14.07
N ILE A 598 32.95 -6.52 14.29
CA ILE A 598 31.75 -7.30 14.60
C ILE A 598 31.80 -7.68 16.07
N ILE A 599 30.85 -7.17 16.87
CA ILE A 599 30.80 -7.35 18.32
C ILE A 599 29.45 -7.88 18.77
N LYS A 600 29.45 -8.67 19.85
CA LYS A 600 28.21 -9.11 20.49
C LYS A 600 27.67 -8.13 21.52
N SER A 601 28.53 -7.28 22.10
CA SER A 601 28.16 -6.33 23.17
C SER A 601 28.87 -4.99 23.00
N LEU A 602 28.11 -3.90 23.18
CA LEU A 602 28.62 -2.52 23.13
C LEU A 602 29.68 -2.23 24.21
N GLN A 603 29.73 -3.01 25.28
CA GLN A 603 30.74 -2.84 26.35
C GLN A 603 32.17 -3.01 25.83
N PHE A 604 32.36 -3.83 24.81
CA PHE A 604 33.69 -4.09 24.25
C PHE A 604 34.10 -3.09 23.17
N LEU A 605 33.19 -2.19 22.75
CA LEU A 605 33.37 -1.33 21.60
C LEU A 605 34.64 -0.44 21.68
N PRO A 606 34.94 0.27 22.78
CA PRO A 606 36.15 1.10 22.86
C PRO A 606 37.44 0.29 22.70
N ALA A 607 37.51 -0.88 23.35
CA ALA A 607 38.67 -1.76 23.32
C ALA A 607 38.94 -2.28 21.91
N ILE A 608 37.90 -2.78 21.22
CA ILE A 608 38.07 -3.36 19.88
C ILE A 608 38.37 -2.29 18.82
N ILE A 609 37.83 -1.06 18.94
CA ILE A 609 38.17 0.05 18.04
C ILE A 609 39.67 0.36 18.14
N SER A 610 40.22 0.46 19.35
CA SER A 610 41.66 0.73 19.53
C SER A 610 42.55 -0.34 18.88
N VAL A 611 42.13 -1.61 18.92
CA VAL A 611 42.84 -2.73 18.28
C VAL A 611 42.73 -2.64 16.76
N ALA A 612 41.54 -2.38 16.23
CA ALA A 612 41.30 -2.24 14.79
C ALA A 612 42.13 -1.09 14.19
N LEU A 613 42.19 0.07 14.87
CA LEU A 613 43.01 1.19 14.45
C LEU A 613 44.50 0.82 14.38
N ARG A 614 45.03 0.18 15.43
CA ARG A 614 46.43 -0.26 15.46
C ARG A 614 46.77 -1.26 14.34
N GLU A 615 45.85 -2.16 14.01
CA GLU A 615 46.03 -3.13 12.93
C GLU A 615 46.12 -2.44 11.56
N THR A 616 45.26 -1.45 11.32
CA THR A 616 45.25 -0.69 10.06
C THR A 616 46.49 0.20 9.89
N THR A 617 47.00 0.81 10.97
CA THR A 617 48.18 1.70 10.92
C THR A 617 49.49 0.93 10.74
N HIS A 618 49.65 -0.25 11.35
CA HIS A 618 50.89 -1.05 11.22
C HIS A 618 51.11 -1.63 9.83
N ASN A 619 50.05 -1.83 9.03
CA ASN A 619 50.19 -2.29 7.65
C ASN A 619 50.64 -1.17 6.70
N PHE A 620 50.31 0.09 7.01
CA PHE A 620 50.65 1.25 6.16
C PHE A 620 52.15 1.63 6.27
N GLU A 621 52.75 1.53 7.46
CA GLU A 621 54.18 1.85 7.67
C GLU A 621 55.15 0.88 6.97
N LYS A 622 54.69 -0.30 6.53
CA LYS A 622 55.52 -1.26 5.79
C LYS A 622 55.59 -1.00 4.27
N ALA A 623 54.81 -0.06 3.73
CA ALA A 623 54.64 0.09 2.27
C ALA A 623 55.26 1.36 1.65
N THR A 624 55.82 2.29 2.42
CA THR A 624 56.43 3.53 1.88
C THR A 624 57.92 3.64 2.20
N PRO A 625 58.84 3.47 1.22
CA PRO A 625 60.23 3.90 1.35
C PRO A 625 60.36 5.39 0.99
N HIS A 626 60.92 6.15 1.92
CA HIS A 626 61.36 7.54 1.84
C HIS A 626 60.30 8.66 1.84
N GLY A 627 60.57 9.62 2.71
CA GLY A 627 59.62 10.61 3.18
C GLY A 627 59.37 11.75 2.21
N SER A 628 58.13 12.20 2.20
CA SER A 628 57.76 13.61 2.04
C SER A 628 56.29 13.80 2.43
N ILE A 629 56.07 14.80 3.28
CA ILE A 629 54.87 15.62 3.45
C ILE A 629 53.66 14.98 4.16
N GLU A 630 53.10 15.76 5.09
CA GLU A 630 51.99 15.50 6.00
C GLU A 630 50.84 14.69 5.39
N PRO A 631 50.27 13.69 6.10
CA PRO A 631 49.20 12.88 5.57
C PRO A 631 47.89 13.67 5.65
N THR A 632 47.43 14.20 4.52
CA THR A 632 46.02 14.49 4.29
C THR A 632 45.25 13.17 4.14
N THR A 633 45.25 12.31 5.15
CA THR A 633 44.60 10.99 5.16
C THR A 633 43.18 11.06 5.71
N PHE A 634 42.40 12.07 5.29
CA PHE A 634 41.01 12.16 5.70
C PHE A 634 40.12 11.32 4.76
N GLY A 635 39.23 10.50 5.32
CA GLY A 635 38.24 9.72 4.58
C GLY A 635 38.38 8.20 4.67
N ASN A 636 39.14 7.68 5.64
CA ASN A 636 39.07 6.26 6.02
C ASN A 636 37.66 5.93 6.55
N MET A 637 37.24 4.68 6.44
CA MET A 637 35.90 4.24 6.83
C MET A 637 35.93 3.12 7.87
N ILE A 638 35.05 3.21 8.87
CA ILE A 638 34.86 2.14 9.86
C ILE A 638 33.41 1.66 9.87
N HIS A 639 33.22 0.35 9.88
CA HIS A 639 31.93 -0.32 10.01
C HIS A 639 31.85 -1.01 11.38
N ILE A 640 30.80 -0.75 12.15
CA ILE A 640 30.58 -1.35 13.47
C ILE A 640 29.30 -2.18 13.39
N ALA A 641 29.43 -3.50 13.40
CA ALA A 641 28.30 -4.41 13.39
C ALA A 641 28.06 -4.97 14.81
N LEU A 642 26.89 -4.68 15.36
CA LEU A 642 26.39 -5.26 16.60
C LEU A 642 25.52 -6.47 16.27
N VAL A 643 25.99 -7.65 16.68
CA VAL A 643 25.40 -8.95 16.36
C VAL A 643 24.94 -9.70 17.61
N GLY A 644 24.03 -10.67 17.45
CA GLY A 644 23.51 -11.50 18.53
C GLY A 644 22.16 -11.03 19.10
N ILE A 645 21.18 -11.95 19.03
CA ILE A 645 19.76 -11.71 19.35
C ILE A 645 19.51 -11.56 20.87
N ASN A 646 20.37 -12.16 21.71
CA ASN A 646 20.11 -12.34 23.15
C ASN A 646 20.77 -11.34 24.10
N ASN A 647 21.13 -10.14 23.65
CA ASN A 647 21.59 -9.11 24.59
C ASN A 647 20.39 -8.39 25.23
N GLN A 648 19.82 -9.01 26.26
CA GLN A 648 18.88 -8.38 27.19
C GLN A 648 19.58 -7.23 27.92
N MET A 649 19.57 -6.04 27.31
CA MET A 649 20.02 -4.80 27.95
C MET A 649 18.86 -3.84 28.26
N SER A 650 17.61 -4.30 28.11
CA SER A 650 16.41 -3.56 28.51
C SER A 650 15.54 -4.45 29.41
N LEU A 651 15.10 -3.88 30.54
CA LEU A 651 14.14 -4.49 31.47
C LEU A 651 12.70 -4.45 30.93
N LEU A 652 12.48 -3.89 29.74
CA LEU A 652 11.17 -3.72 29.11
C LEU A 652 10.90 -4.89 28.14
N GLN A 653 10.39 -6.00 28.69
CA GLN A 653 9.89 -7.13 27.89
C GLN A 653 8.72 -6.75 26.96
N ASP A 654 8.08 -5.60 27.19
CA ASP A 654 6.96 -5.06 26.41
C ASP A 654 7.36 -4.10 25.26
N SER A 655 8.65 -3.79 25.09
CA SER A 655 9.10 -2.93 23.97
C SER A 655 9.41 -3.77 22.73
N GLY A 656 8.79 -3.44 21.60
CA GLY A 656 9.05 -4.12 20.33
C GLY A 656 10.52 -4.01 19.91
N ASP A 657 11.00 -4.97 19.12
CA ASP A 657 12.41 -5.04 18.67
C ASP A 657 12.91 -3.77 17.92
N GLU A 658 12.02 -2.96 17.33
CA GLU A 658 12.34 -1.62 16.79
C GLU A 658 12.88 -0.66 17.88
N ASP A 659 12.17 -0.56 19.00
CA ASP A 659 12.53 0.34 20.10
C ASP A 659 13.86 -0.09 20.73
N GLN A 660 14.07 -1.40 20.85
CA GLN A 660 15.31 -1.97 21.36
C GLN A 660 16.50 -1.68 20.42
N ALA A 661 16.32 -1.84 19.10
CA ALA A 661 17.35 -1.51 18.13
C ALA A 661 17.67 -0.01 18.13
N GLN A 662 16.66 0.86 18.20
CA GLN A 662 16.84 2.30 18.28
C GLN A 662 17.56 2.74 19.57
N GLU A 663 17.30 2.08 20.70
CA GLU A 663 18.02 2.32 21.95
C GLU A 663 19.51 1.93 21.84
N ARG A 664 19.81 0.80 21.18
CA ARG A 664 21.18 0.37 20.92
C ARG A 664 21.94 1.39 20.04
N ILE A 665 21.31 1.95 19.01
CA ILE A 665 21.88 3.07 18.21
C ILE A 665 22.16 4.29 19.09
N LYS A 666 21.20 4.71 19.93
CA LYS A 666 21.39 5.86 20.82
C LYS A 666 22.57 5.67 21.77
N LYS A 667 22.73 4.47 22.35
CA LYS A 667 23.88 4.12 23.21
C LYS A 667 25.19 4.15 22.41
N LEU A 668 25.21 3.61 21.20
CA LEU A 668 26.39 3.64 20.33
C LEU A 668 26.77 5.08 19.96
N ALA A 669 25.81 5.91 19.55
CA ALA A 669 26.05 7.32 19.23
C ALA A 669 26.67 8.08 20.41
N LYS A 670 26.21 7.79 21.64
CA LYS A 670 26.80 8.34 22.86
C LYS A 670 28.26 7.92 23.06
N ILE A 671 28.62 6.68 22.73
CA ILE A 671 30.01 6.19 22.80
C ILE A 671 30.87 6.88 21.73
N LEU A 672 30.35 7.12 20.53
CA LEU A 672 31.08 7.83 19.46
C LEU A 672 31.27 9.33 19.76
N GLN A 673 30.41 9.91 20.59
CA GLN A 673 30.55 11.27 21.13
C GLN A 673 31.55 11.36 22.29
N ASP A 674 31.98 10.22 22.85
CA ASP A 674 32.99 10.21 23.90
C ASP A 674 34.33 10.77 23.39
N LYS A 675 35.01 11.53 24.23
CA LYS A 675 36.22 12.27 23.82
C LYS A 675 37.38 11.33 23.46
N GLU A 676 37.55 10.20 24.15
CA GLU A 676 38.69 9.31 23.93
C GLU A 676 38.54 8.54 22.62
N VAL A 677 37.38 7.90 22.42
CA VAL A 677 37.08 7.12 21.21
C VAL A 677 36.99 8.04 19.99
N GLY A 678 36.27 9.15 20.09
CA GLY A 678 36.13 10.12 19.01
C GLY A 678 37.45 10.75 18.60
N SER A 679 38.35 11.05 19.55
CA SER A 679 39.68 11.60 19.23
C SER A 679 40.57 10.60 18.51
N SER A 680 40.59 9.34 18.95
CA SER A 680 41.39 8.26 18.35
C SER A 680 40.98 8.01 16.89
N LEU A 681 39.67 7.99 16.61
CA LEU A 681 39.12 7.82 15.27
C LEU A 681 39.51 8.97 14.32
N ARG A 682 39.45 10.22 14.81
CA ARG A 682 39.87 11.39 14.02
C ARG A 682 41.37 11.42 13.76
N SER A 683 42.19 11.06 14.74
CA SER A 683 43.65 10.96 14.58
C SER A 683 44.04 9.90 13.55
N ALA A 684 43.22 8.85 13.39
CA ALA A 684 43.37 7.84 12.35
C ALA A 684 42.77 8.24 10.98
N GLY A 685 42.23 9.46 10.85
CA GLY A 685 41.68 9.96 9.59
C GLY A 685 40.32 9.38 9.20
N VAL A 686 39.59 8.78 10.16
CA VAL A 686 38.28 8.17 9.90
C VAL A 686 37.25 9.28 9.63
N GLY A 687 36.78 9.35 8.38
CA GLY A 687 35.79 10.35 7.96
C GLY A 687 34.36 9.92 8.25
N VAL A 688 34.07 8.63 8.10
CA VAL A 688 32.71 8.07 8.21
C VAL A 688 32.68 6.77 9.01
N ILE A 689 31.66 6.62 9.84
CA ILE A 689 31.40 5.43 10.65
C ILE A 689 30.01 4.88 10.31
N SER A 690 29.95 3.68 9.76
CA SER A 690 28.71 2.92 9.55
C SER A 690 28.41 2.06 10.76
N CYS A 691 27.19 2.10 11.28
CA CYS A 691 26.75 1.30 12.42
C CYS A 691 25.61 0.38 11.98
N ILE A 692 25.83 -0.92 12.07
CA ILE A 692 24.92 -1.97 11.63
C ILE A 692 24.39 -2.70 12.86
N ILE A 693 23.07 -2.81 13.01
CA ILE A 693 22.43 -3.60 14.06
C ILE A 693 21.70 -4.77 13.41
N GLN A 694 22.18 -5.98 13.70
CA GLN A 694 21.48 -7.22 13.37
C GLN A 694 20.19 -7.33 14.20
N ARG A 695 19.11 -7.75 13.56
CA ARG A 695 17.79 -7.96 14.17
C ARG A 695 17.38 -9.42 14.03
N ASP A 696 16.21 -9.74 14.57
CA ASP A 696 15.60 -11.09 14.49
C ASP A 696 15.49 -11.60 13.04
N GLU A 697 15.39 -12.91 12.90
CA GLU A 697 15.39 -13.58 11.59
C GLU A 697 14.31 -13.02 10.65
N GLY A 698 14.72 -12.69 9.43
CA GLY A 698 13.84 -12.15 8.39
C GLY A 698 13.65 -10.63 8.44
N ARG A 699 14.01 -9.95 9.54
CA ARG A 699 13.96 -8.48 9.62
C ARG A 699 15.19 -7.84 8.95
N THR A 700 15.00 -6.64 8.40
CA THR A 700 16.09 -5.84 7.84
C THR A 700 16.99 -5.31 8.95
N PRO A 701 18.33 -5.39 8.83
CA PRO A 701 19.23 -4.76 9.78
C PRO A 701 19.03 -3.23 9.78
N MET A 702 19.19 -2.59 10.94
CA MET A 702 19.24 -1.13 11.02
C MET A 702 20.63 -0.64 10.68
N ARG A 703 20.74 0.45 9.92
CA ARG A 703 22.02 1.08 9.60
C ARG A 703 21.96 2.57 9.87
N HIS A 704 22.95 3.09 10.58
CA HIS A 704 23.10 4.52 10.84
C HIS A 704 24.55 4.91 10.55
N SER A 705 24.71 5.99 9.79
CA SER A 705 26.03 6.47 9.40
C SER A 705 26.33 7.80 10.08
N PHE A 706 27.55 7.94 10.57
CA PHE A 706 28.01 9.13 11.27
C PHE A 706 29.24 9.72 10.57
N HIS A 707 29.22 11.04 10.34
CA HIS A 707 30.29 11.78 9.70
C HIS A 707 31.04 12.63 10.72
N SER A 708 32.35 12.75 10.53
CA SER A 708 33.18 13.63 11.37
C SER A 708 32.80 15.10 11.12
N SER A 709 32.27 15.76 12.14
CA SER A 709 31.91 17.19 12.08
C SER A 709 33.10 18.05 12.46
N ALA A 710 33.67 18.78 11.49
CA ALA A 710 34.79 19.69 11.72
C ALA A 710 34.43 20.82 12.70
N LYS A 711 33.16 21.24 12.71
CA LYS A 711 32.65 22.32 13.58
C LYS A 711 32.51 21.88 15.03
N ASN A 712 32.01 20.66 15.24
CA ASN A 712 31.59 20.20 16.57
C ASN A 712 32.58 19.21 17.21
N LEU A 713 33.60 18.76 16.48
CA LEU A 713 34.65 17.83 16.94
C LEU A 713 34.10 16.49 17.49
N TYR A 714 32.95 16.05 16.99
CA TYR A 714 32.39 14.71 17.21
C TYR A 714 31.70 14.20 15.94
N TYR A 715 31.31 12.94 15.94
CA TYR A 715 30.62 12.31 14.81
C TYR A 715 29.11 12.58 14.85
N GLU A 716 28.58 13.17 13.79
CA GLU A 716 27.17 13.51 13.63
C GLU A 716 26.47 12.54 12.69
N GLU A 717 25.23 12.15 13.01
CA GLU A 717 24.44 11.29 12.15
C GLU A 717 24.12 12.02 10.83
N GLU A 718 24.30 11.35 9.69
CA GLU A 718 23.88 11.84 8.36
C GLU A 718 22.52 11.22 7.99
N PRO A 719 21.42 12.01 8.02
CA PRO A 719 20.08 11.48 7.75
C PRO A 719 19.90 10.87 6.36
N LEU A 720 20.64 11.35 5.35
CA LEU A 720 20.61 10.79 3.99
C LEU A 720 21.12 9.36 3.90
N LEU A 721 21.91 8.91 4.87
CA LEU A 721 22.51 7.58 4.90
C LEU A 721 21.83 6.62 5.88
N ARG A 722 20.63 6.95 6.38
CA ARG A 722 19.84 6.01 7.19
C ARG A 722 19.49 4.79 6.35
N HIS A 723 19.76 3.61 6.90
CA HIS A 723 19.57 2.30 6.27
C HIS A 723 20.38 2.08 4.97
N LEU A 724 21.35 2.94 4.66
CA LEU A 724 22.26 2.83 3.50
C LEU A 724 23.72 2.77 3.97
N GLU A 725 24.53 1.96 3.31
CA GLU A 725 25.97 1.91 3.58
C GLU A 725 26.70 3.10 2.95
N PRO A 726 27.58 3.81 3.67
CA PRO A 726 28.24 5.02 3.18
C PRO A 726 28.94 4.91 1.82
N PRO A 727 29.66 3.82 1.46
CA PRO A 727 30.31 3.70 0.16
C PRO A 727 29.33 3.84 -1.01
N LEU A 728 28.06 3.46 -0.82
CA LEU A 728 27.06 3.48 -1.88
C LEU A 728 26.54 4.90 -2.20
N SER A 729 26.73 5.85 -1.27
CA SER A 729 26.23 7.23 -1.40
C SER A 729 26.81 7.98 -2.60
N ILE A 730 28.06 7.67 -2.96
CA ILE A 730 28.77 8.26 -4.10
C ILE A 730 28.08 7.85 -5.40
N TYR A 731 27.83 6.55 -5.59
CA TYR A 731 27.17 6.02 -6.78
C TYR A 731 25.71 6.49 -6.92
N LEU A 732 25.01 6.65 -5.79
CA LEU A 732 23.63 7.14 -5.75
C LEU A 732 23.52 8.67 -5.89
N GLU A 733 24.66 9.37 -5.90
CA GLU A 733 24.77 10.83 -6.07
C GLU A 733 23.88 11.60 -5.09
N LEU A 734 23.89 11.17 -3.83
CA LEU A 734 23.04 11.73 -2.78
C LEU A 734 23.38 13.19 -2.46
N ASP A 735 24.59 13.64 -2.78
CA ASP A 735 24.99 15.05 -2.65
C ASP A 735 24.09 15.99 -3.46
N LYS A 736 23.51 15.54 -4.58
CA LYS A 736 22.55 16.35 -5.35
C LYS A 736 21.28 16.69 -4.56
N LEU A 737 20.99 15.96 -3.49
CA LEU A 737 19.81 16.14 -2.64
C LEU A 737 20.08 17.04 -1.43
N LYS A 738 21.34 17.31 -1.07
CA LYS A 738 21.71 18.12 0.11
C LYS A 738 21.15 19.55 0.11
N GLY A 739 20.68 20.04 -1.04
CA GLY A 739 19.99 21.33 -1.15
C GLY A 739 18.57 21.37 -0.56
N TYR A 740 17.97 20.22 -0.20
CA TYR A 740 16.64 20.14 0.39
C TYR A 740 16.69 19.96 1.91
N GLU A 741 15.82 20.67 2.63
CA GLU A 741 15.62 20.48 4.07
C GLU A 741 14.53 19.44 4.34
N GLY A 742 14.63 18.73 5.47
CA GLY A 742 13.59 17.81 5.94
C GLY A 742 13.39 16.55 5.07
N ILE A 743 14.47 16.05 4.47
CA ILE A 743 14.44 14.84 3.62
C ILE A 743 14.03 13.62 4.45
N ARG A 744 13.02 12.89 3.97
CA ARG A 744 12.54 11.65 4.59
C ARG A 744 12.95 10.44 3.75
N TYR A 745 13.77 9.57 4.33
CA TYR A 745 14.09 8.27 3.75
C TYR A 745 12.91 7.29 3.96
N THR A 746 12.62 6.50 2.92
CA THR A 746 11.70 5.36 2.99
C THR A 746 12.40 4.14 2.36
N PRO A 747 12.53 3.01 3.08
CA PRO A 747 13.09 1.80 2.49
C PRO A 747 12.14 1.18 1.46
N SER A 748 12.68 0.64 0.38
CA SER A 748 11.93 -0.18 -0.57
C SER A 748 11.80 -1.64 -0.10
N ARG A 749 10.83 -2.35 -0.65
CA ARG A 749 10.66 -3.81 -0.48
C ARG A 749 11.81 -4.61 -1.07
N ASP A 750 12.21 -4.30 -2.30
CA ASP A 750 13.35 -4.97 -2.98
C ASP A 750 14.71 -4.64 -2.34
N ARG A 751 14.76 -3.59 -1.51
CA ARG A 751 15.93 -3.09 -0.76
C ARG A 751 17.10 -2.68 -1.66
N GLN A 752 16.90 -2.60 -2.97
CA GLN A 752 17.86 -2.07 -3.94
C GLN A 752 17.49 -0.63 -4.33
N TRP A 753 16.23 -0.24 -4.19
CA TRP A 753 15.80 1.14 -4.34
C TRP A 753 15.82 1.91 -3.02
N HIS A 754 16.28 3.16 -3.08
CA HIS A 754 16.30 4.09 -1.96
C HIS A 754 15.42 5.29 -2.29
N LEU A 755 14.36 5.50 -1.51
CA LEU A 755 13.33 6.52 -1.75
C LEU A 755 13.55 7.70 -0.80
N TYR A 756 13.78 8.88 -1.37
CA TYR A 756 13.96 10.13 -0.64
C TYR A 756 12.82 11.08 -0.96
N THR A 757 11.99 11.38 0.04
CA THR A 757 10.85 12.29 -0.10
C THR A 757 11.21 13.67 0.43
N VAL A 758 10.90 14.71 -0.32
CA VAL A 758 11.11 16.11 0.05
C VAL A 758 9.87 16.95 -0.22
N LEU A 759 9.69 18.03 0.52
CA LEU A 759 8.64 19.01 0.30
C LEU A 759 9.22 20.25 -0.38
N ASP A 760 8.81 20.47 -1.63
CA ASP A 760 9.23 21.63 -2.42
C ASP A 760 8.33 22.84 -2.07
N LYS A 761 8.91 23.99 -1.68
CA LYS A 761 8.22 25.24 -1.31
C LYS A 761 8.15 26.20 -2.52
N PRO A 762 7.20 27.17 -2.63
CA PRO A 762 6.28 27.72 -1.62
C PRO A 762 4.94 26.99 -1.47
N HIS A 763 4.43 26.33 -2.52
CA HIS A 763 3.30 25.40 -2.40
C HIS A 763 3.86 24.00 -2.16
N PRO A 764 3.48 23.30 -1.08
CA PRO A 764 4.08 22.02 -0.71
C PRO A 764 3.78 20.98 -1.78
N ILE A 765 4.75 20.76 -2.68
CA ILE A 765 4.71 19.67 -3.66
C ILE A 765 5.58 18.55 -3.11
N GLN A 766 4.99 17.36 -2.99
CA GLN A 766 5.71 16.19 -2.50
C GLN A 766 6.52 15.57 -3.64
N ARG A 767 7.84 15.78 -3.61
CA ARG A 767 8.77 15.21 -4.59
C ARG A 767 9.42 13.96 -4.02
N MET A 768 9.55 12.94 -4.85
CA MET A 768 10.24 11.70 -4.48
C MET A 768 11.39 11.42 -5.44
N PHE A 769 12.57 11.23 -4.89
CA PHE A 769 13.77 10.81 -5.61
C PHE A 769 14.04 9.35 -5.31
N LEU A 770 13.92 8.51 -6.32
CA LEU A 770 14.23 7.09 -6.26
C LEU A 770 15.64 6.90 -6.82
N ARG A 771 16.52 6.26 -6.06
CA ARG A 771 17.91 6.00 -6.44
C ARG A 771 18.22 4.51 -6.30
N THR A 772 18.92 3.91 -7.27
CA THR A 772 19.34 2.50 -7.20
C THR A 772 20.67 2.25 -7.92
N LEU A 773 21.29 1.13 -7.55
CA LEU A 773 22.44 0.55 -8.23
C LEU A 773 21.96 -0.67 -9.01
N VAL A 774 22.13 -0.67 -10.33
CA VAL A 774 21.77 -1.80 -11.18
C VAL A 774 22.94 -2.77 -11.20
N ARG A 775 22.83 -3.84 -10.42
CA ARG A 775 23.77 -4.95 -10.45
C ARG A 775 23.36 -5.94 -11.55
N GLN A 776 24.35 -6.37 -12.33
CA GLN A 776 24.14 -7.24 -13.48
C GLN A 776 24.84 -8.58 -13.22
N PRO A 777 24.12 -9.70 -13.23
CA PRO A 777 24.70 -11.00 -12.94
C PRO A 777 25.67 -11.43 -14.04
N THR A 778 26.70 -12.17 -13.65
CA THR A 778 27.59 -12.91 -14.55
C THR A 778 26.81 -13.99 -15.31
N SER A 779 27.30 -14.40 -16.48
CA SER A 779 26.62 -15.29 -17.44
C SER A 779 26.21 -16.69 -16.92
N ASN A 780 26.55 -17.06 -15.68
CA ASN A 780 26.16 -18.29 -14.98
C ASN A 780 25.09 -18.04 -13.91
N ASP A 781 23.92 -17.52 -14.28
CA ASP A 781 22.90 -17.16 -13.29
C ASP A 781 22.16 -18.38 -12.71
N ARG A 782 22.72 -18.98 -11.65
CA ARG A 782 22.12 -20.10 -10.89
C ARG A 782 21.14 -19.64 -9.80
N LEU A 783 21.11 -18.34 -9.49
CA LEU A 783 20.37 -17.78 -8.35
C LEU A 783 19.02 -17.16 -8.76
N THR A 784 18.88 -16.64 -9.99
CA THR A 784 17.59 -16.07 -10.45
C THR A 784 16.56 -17.10 -10.93
N ALA A 785 16.93 -18.38 -11.07
CA ALA A 785 16.02 -19.46 -11.47
C ALA A 785 14.83 -19.68 -10.51
N TYR A 786 14.84 -19.05 -9.32
CA TYR A 786 13.83 -19.24 -8.28
C TYR A 786 12.76 -18.13 -8.19
N SER A 787 12.86 -17.04 -8.97
CA SER A 787 11.76 -16.05 -9.07
C SER A 787 10.68 -16.55 -10.04
N ARG A 788 9.83 -17.44 -9.55
CA ARG A 788 8.83 -18.24 -10.30
C ARG A 788 7.57 -17.45 -10.72
N HIS A 789 7.61 -16.11 -10.81
CA HIS A 789 6.43 -15.28 -11.08
C HIS A 789 6.43 -14.51 -12.41
N ASP A 790 7.50 -14.58 -13.21
CA ASP A 790 7.57 -13.88 -14.50
C ASP A 790 7.24 -14.78 -15.71
N VAL A 791 6.34 -15.75 -15.57
CA VAL A 791 6.05 -16.70 -16.67
C VAL A 791 5.43 -16.02 -17.90
N ASP A 792 4.64 -14.96 -17.70
CA ASP A 792 3.99 -14.21 -18.80
C ASP A 792 4.89 -13.12 -19.43
N MET A 793 5.97 -12.69 -18.77
CA MET A 793 6.89 -11.67 -19.30
C MET A 793 8.03 -12.22 -20.15
N ILE A 794 8.32 -13.52 -20.05
CA ILE A 794 9.48 -14.16 -20.72
C ILE A 794 9.35 -14.14 -22.24
N HIS A 795 8.13 -14.17 -22.81
CA HIS A 795 7.96 -14.16 -24.26
C HIS A 795 8.30 -12.82 -24.93
N ASN A 796 8.10 -11.69 -24.25
CA ASN A 796 8.40 -10.34 -24.78
C ASN A 796 9.81 -9.84 -24.42
N GLN A 797 10.46 -10.40 -23.39
CA GLN A 797 11.83 -10.03 -23.01
C GLN A 797 12.91 -10.54 -23.97
N LEU A 798 12.62 -11.53 -24.83
CA LEU A 798 13.61 -12.16 -25.71
C LEU A 798 14.25 -11.21 -26.75
N SER A 799 13.60 -10.10 -27.10
CA SER A 799 14.11 -9.11 -28.08
C SER A 799 15.08 -8.07 -27.49
N MET A 800 15.08 -7.87 -26.17
CA MET A 800 15.85 -6.80 -25.51
C MET A 800 17.32 -7.17 -25.34
N SER A 801 18.21 -6.16 -25.37
CA SER A 801 19.63 -6.33 -25.02
C SER A 801 19.83 -6.63 -23.52
N PHE A 802 21.00 -7.12 -23.13
CA PHE A 802 21.31 -7.50 -21.75
C PHE A 802 21.16 -6.31 -20.79
N THR A 803 21.70 -5.15 -21.17
CA THR A 803 21.59 -3.91 -20.41
C THR A 803 20.14 -3.43 -20.31
N SER A 804 19.40 -3.48 -21.43
CA SER A 804 17.99 -3.08 -21.48
C SER A 804 17.13 -3.91 -20.52
N LYS A 805 17.33 -5.23 -20.49
CA LYS A 805 16.63 -6.15 -19.57
C LYS A 805 16.88 -5.80 -18.11
N SER A 806 18.13 -5.48 -17.78
CA SER A 806 18.56 -5.16 -16.41
C SER A 806 17.95 -3.83 -15.93
N ILE A 807 17.99 -2.79 -16.78
CA ILE A 807 17.36 -1.50 -16.50
C ILE A 807 15.84 -1.66 -16.36
N PHE A 808 15.20 -2.36 -17.31
CA PHE A 808 13.77 -2.54 -17.30
C PHE A 808 13.27 -3.29 -16.06
N ARG A 809 13.94 -4.37 -15.66
CA ARG A 809 13.63 -5.11 -14.42
C ARG A 809 13.69 -4.18 -13.19
N SER A 810 14.76 -3.38 -13.09
CA SER A 810 14.93 -2.44 -11.96
C SER A 810 13.84 -1.36 -11.94
N ILE A 811 13.49 -0.80 -13.10
CA ILE A 811 12.42 0.19 -13.24
C ILE A 811 11.05 -0.39 -12.85
N MET A 812 10.75 -1.64 -13.25
CA MET A 812 9.49 -2.31 -12.85
C MET A 812 9.37 -2.41 -11.34
N ALA A 813 10.44 -2.84 -10.65
CA ALA A 813 10.46 -2.90 -9.19
C ALA A 813 10.19 -1.53 -8.54
N ALA A 814 10.80 -0.47 -9.08
CA ALA A 814 10.56 0.91 -8.64
C ALA A 814 9.10 1.34 -8.78
N MET A 815 8.45 0.94 -9.88
CA MET A 815 7.06 1.27 -10.16
C MET A 815 6.09 0.52 -9.23
N GLU A 816 6.40 -0.73 -8.90
CA GLU A 816 5.65 -1.49 -7.88
C GLU A 816 5.77 -0.83 -6.50
N GLU A 817 6.95 -0.31 -6.13
CA GLU A 817 7.11 0.48 -4.89
C GLU A 817 6.26 1.75 -4.89
N LEU A 818 6.19 2.43 -6.03
CA LEU A 818 5.36 3.62 -6.16
C LEU A 818 3.88 3.28 -6.05
N GLU A 819 3.41 2.21 -6.71
CA GLU A 819 2.02 1.74 -6.69
C GLU A 819 1.51 1.47 -5.29
N LEU A 820 2.29 0.76 -4.47
CA LEU A 820 1.92 0.53 -3.07
C LEU A 820 1.76 1.84 -2.28
N ASN A 821 2.60 2.83 -2.57
CA ASN A 821 2.60 4.10 -1.87
C ASN A 821 1.57 5.11 -2.42
N VAL A 822 0.91 4.83 -3.56
CA VAL A 822 -0.09 5.72 -4.18
C VAL A 822 -1.23 6.06 -3.22
N HIS A 823 -1.59 5.12 -2.36
CA HIS A 823 -2.73 5.23 -1.46
C HIS A 823 -2.37 5.74 -0.06
N ASN A 824 -1.08 5.81 0.27
CA ASN A 824 -0.64 6.46 1.49
C ASN A 824 -0.52 7.97 1.24
N ALA A 825 -1.50 8.73 1.71
CA ALA A 825 -1.54 10.20 1.52
C ALA A 825 -0.27 10.92 2.03
N THR A 826 0.49 10.31 2.94
CA THR A 826 1.75 10.87 3.46
C THR A 826 2.98 10.55 2.60
N LEU A 827 2.91 9.53 1.73
CA LEU A 827 4.02 9.05 0.90
C LEU A 827 3.77 9.19 -0.60
N LYS A 828 2.54 9.42 -1.03
CA LYS A 828 2.18 9.60 -2.44
C LYS A 828 2.99 10.74 -3.08
N PRO A 829 3.80 10.47 -4.11
CA PRO A 829 4.52 11.53 -4.80
C PRO A 829 3.59 12.29 -5.75
N ASP A 830 3.67 13.62 -5.71
CA ASP A 830 3.14 14.47 -6.78
C ASP A 830 4.03 14.36 -8.03
N HIS A 831 5.35 14.32 -7.80
CA HIS A 831 6.38 14.28 -8.81
C HIS A 831 7.52 13.34 -8.39
N ALA A 832 7.77 12.30 -9.17
CA ALA A 832 8.82 11.31 -8.93
C ALA A 832 9.92 11.39 -9.99
N GLN A 833 11.16 11.20 -9.56
CA GLN A 833 12.34 11.09 -10.41
C GLN A 833 13.11 9.82 -10.05
N MET A 834 13.51 9.05 -11.07
CA MET A 834 14.30 7.83 -10.89
C MET A 834 15.73 8.05 -11.37
N TYR A 835 16.70 7.46 -10.68
CA TYR A 835 18.09 7.43 -11.10
C TYR A 835 18.68 6.05 -10.86
N LEU A 836 19.36 5.55 -11.88
CA LEU A 836 19.95 4.23 -11.92
C LEU A 836 21.43 4.36 -12.28
N CYS A 837 22.31 3.78 -11.47
CA CYS A 837 23.73 3.67 -11.79
C CYS A 837 24.06 2.22 -12.12
N ILE A 838 24.54 1.96 -13.35
CA ILE A 838 25.05 0.65 -13.75
C ILE A 838 26.51 0.57 -13.31
N LEU A 839 26.80 -0.39 -12.41
CA LEU A 839 28.15 -0.53 -11.84
C LEU A 839 29.11 -1.27 -12.78
N GLN A 840 28.59 -2.23 -13.56
CA GLN A 840 29.41 -2.99 -14.50
C GLN A 840 29.76 -2.12 -15.71
N GLU A 841 31.02 -2.14 -16.12
CA GLU A 841 31.45 -1.52 -17.38
C GLU A 841 30.77 -2.25 -18.54
N GLN A 842 30.12 -1.50 -19.44
CA GLN A 842 29.39 -2.05 -20.57
C GLN A 842 30.28 -2.07 -21.81
N GLU A 843 30.27 -3.18 -22.54
CA GLU A 843 30.72 -3.23 -23.91
C GLU A 843 29.59 -2.81 -24.85
N ILE A 844 29.90 -2.31 -26.05
CA ILE A 844 28.87 -1.91 -27.03
C ILE A 844 27.95 -3.08 -27.38
N ASN A 845 28.47 -4.31 -27.37
CA ASN A 845 27.70 -5.53 -27.60
C ASN A 845 26.64 -5.79 -26.53
N ASP A 846 26.84 -5.36 -25.29
CA ASP A 846 25.87 -5.55 -24.20
C ASP A 846 24.62 -4.69 -24.39
N LEU A 847 24.78 -3.56 -25.08
CA LEU A 847 23.73 -2.60 -25.40
C LEU A 847 22.85 -3.06 -26.56
N MET A 848 23.29 -4.04 -27.36
CA MET A 848 22.58 -4.52 -28.55
C MET A 848 21.94 -5.91 -28.36
N PRO A 849 20.79 -6.19 -29.00
CA PRO A 849 20.23 -7.54 -29.04
C PRO A 849 21.17 -8.52 -29.77
N TYR A 850 21.25 -9.78 -29.31
CA TYR A 850 22.10 -10.81 -29.92
C TYR A 850 21.87 -11.01 -31.43
N THR A 851 20.67 -10.72 -31.92
CA THR A 851 20.26 -10.85 -33.32
C THR A 851 20.70 -9.70 -34.24
N LYS A 852 21.22 -8.59 -33.69
CA LYS A 852 21.53 -7.35 -34.42
C LYS A 852 23.00 -6.90 -34.34
N ARG A 853 23.97 -7.81 -34.18
CA ARG A 853 25.40 -7.41 -34.14
C ARG A 853 25.80 -6.74 -35.47
N VAL A 854 26.35 -5.53 -35.39
CA VAL A 854 26.87 -4.75 -36.51
C VAL A 854 28.32 -4.36 -36.19
N ASP A 855 29.23 -4.53 -37.14
CA ASP A 855 30.59 -4.00 -37.02
C ASP A 855 30.55 -2.47 -37.13
N ILE A 856 31.00 -1.78 -36.08
CA ILE A 856 31.00 -0.31 -36.00
C ILE A 856 32.37 0.20 -36.46
N ASP A 857 32.39 1.10 -37.43
CA ASP A 857 33.61 1.75 -37.89
C ASP A 857 34.22 2.64 -36.79
N ALA A 858 35.53 2.54 -36.58
CA ALA A 858 36.30 3.20 -35.51
C ALA A 858 36.23 4.75 -35.49
N GLY A 859 35.59 5.38 -36.48
CA GLY A 859 35.37 6.83 -36.57
C GLY A 859 33.95 7.30 -36.22
N GLN A 860 32.96 6.39 -36.16
CA GLN A 860 31.54 6.70 -35.91
C GLN A 860 30.99 6.10 -34.62
N GLU A 861 31.85 5.58 -33.75
CA GLU A 861 31.45 4.91 -32.51
C GLU A 861 30.56 5.76 -31.61
N GLU A 862 30.85 7.07 -31.46
CA GLU A 862 30.03 7.95 -30.59
C GLU A 862 28.60 8.12 -31.11
N GLU A 863 28.43 8.30 -32.43
CA GLU A 863 27.11 8.45 -33.05
C GLU A 863 26.32 7.13 -33.04
N ALA A 864 27.02 6.01 -33.23
CA ALA A 864 26.44 4.68 -33.12
C ALA A 864 25.94 4.41 -31.70
N VAL A 865 26.77 4.68 -30.68
CA VAL A 865 26.41 4.54 -29.26
C VAL A 865 25.24 5.45 -28.89
N GLU A 866 25.26 6.71 -29.32
CA GLU A 866 24.14 7.64 -29.10
C GLU A 866 22.83 7.09 -29.66
N THR A 867 22.86 6.53 -30.88
CA THR A 867 21.69 5.93 -31.52
C THR A 867 21.21 4.68 -30.78
N ILE A 868 22.12 3.80 -30.36
CA ILE A 868 21.79 2.57 -29.62
C ILE A 868 21.14 2.90 -28.28
N LEU A 869 21.70 3.84 -27.52
CA LEU A 869 21.15 4.27 -26.23
C LEU A 869 19.79 4.96 -26.38
N GLU A 870 19.60 5.73 -27.45
CA GLU A 870 18.31 6.35 -27.76
C GLU A 870 17.23 5.32 -28.12
N GLU A 871 17.57 4.30 -28.93
CA GLU A 871 16.69 3.17 -29.24
C GLU A 871 16.34 2.37 -27.97
N LEU A 872 17.31 2.10 -27.10
CA LEU A 872 17.12 1.44 -25.80
C LEU A 872 16.14 2.22 -24.91
N ALA A 873 16.33 3.53 -24.79
CA ALA A 873 15.47 4.38 -23.98
C ALA A 873 14.02 4.40 -24.49
N ARG A 874 13.83 4.43 -25.82
CA ARG A 874 12.51 4.36 -26.46
C ARG A 874 11.86 2.99 -26.28
N GLU A 875 12.61 1.89 -26.39
CA GLU A 875 12.11 0.53 -26.17
C GLU A 875 11.57 0.39 -24.74
N ILE A 876 12.36 0.77 -23.73
CA ILE A 876 11.94 0.74 -22.32
C ILE A 876 10.69 1.60 -22.08
N HIS A 877 10.65 2.80 -22.65
CA HIS A 877 9.51 3.69 -22.52
C HIS A 877 8.25 3.14 -23.20
N ALA A 878 8.35 2.45 -24.33
CA ALA A 878 7.20 1.86 -25.02
C ALA A 878 6.46 0.84 -24.13
N PHE A 879 7.19 0.09 -23.29
CA PHE A 879 6.59 -0.87 -22.37
C PHE A 879 6.02 -0.24 -21.08
N SER A 880 6.59 0.87 -20.60
CA SER A 880 6.36 1.34 -19.23
C SER A 880 5.93 2.80 -19.08
N GLY A 881 6.02 3.62 -20.14
CA GLY A 881 5.83 5.07 -20.10
C GLY A 881 4.46 5.51 -19.57
N VAL A 882 3.39 4.84 -19.98
CA VAL A 882 2.03 5.16 -19.52
C VAL A 882 1.88 4.89 -18.03
N ARG A 883 2.40 3.75 -17.55
CA ARG A 883 2.33 3.35 -16.14
C ARG A 883 3.21 4.27 -15.27
N MET A 884 4.42 4.61 -15.72
CA MET A 884 5.28 5.64 -15.11
C MET A 884 4.54 6.98 -14.90
N HIS A 885 3.87 7.47 -15.94
CA HIS A 885 3.17 8.74 -15.89
C HIS A 885 1.99 8.74 -14.91
N LYS A 886 1.22 7.64 -14.84
CA LYS A 886 0.16 7.47 -13.84
C LYS A 886 0.70 7.59 -12.41
N LEU A 887 1.88 7.00 -12.17
CA LEU A 887 2.59 7.03 -10.88
C LEU A 887 3.34 8.34 -10.61
N GLY A 888 3.33 9.27 -11.56
CA GLY A 888 3.96 10.58 -11.43
C GLY A 888 5.46 10.58 -11.65
N VAL A 889 5.99 9.55 -12.29
CA VAL A 889 7.38 9.50 -12.74
C VAL A 889 7.50 10.35 -14.00
N CYS A 890 8.07 11.54 -13.86
CA CYS A 890 8.21 12.50 -14.96
C CYS A 890 9.59 12.42 -15.63
N GLN A 891 10.60 11.91 -14.91
CA GLN A 891 11.96 11.83 -15.41
C GLN A 891 12.68 10.60 -14.84
N TRP A 892 13.45 9.92 -15.68
CA TRP A 892 14.40 8.91 -15.23
C TRP A 892 15.77 9.11 -15.89
N GLU A 893 16.82 8.82 -15.13
CA GLU A 893 18.21 9.00 -15.53
C GLU A 893 18.99 7.70 -15.34
N VAL A 894 19.78 7.30 -16.34
CA VAL A 894 20.72 6.18 -16.24
C VAL A 894 22.14 6.68 -16.42
N LYS A 895 23.02 6.33 -15.48
CA LYS A 895 24.47 6.47 -15.60
C LYS A 895 25.07 5.11 -15.92
N LEU A 896 25.89 5.04 -16.96
CA LEU A 896 26.61 3.82 -17.33
C LEU A 896 27.99 4.16 -17.89
N TRP A 897 28.95 3.25 -17.69
CA TRP A 897 30.30 3.39 -18.24
C TRP A 897 30.43 2.52 -19.49
N ILE A 898 30.93 3.07 -20.60
CA ILE A 898 31.19 2.32 -21.83
C ILE A 898 32.68 2.12 -21.97
N ALA A 899 33.11 0.86 -22.05
CA ALA A 899 34.47 0.49 -22.41
C ALA A 899 34.57 0.34 -23.94
N SER A 900 35.24 1.29 -24.59
CA SER A 900 35.58 1.23 -26.02
C SER A 900 37.06 1.58 -26.22
N PHE A 901 37.64 1.11 -27.32
CA PHE A 901 38.99 1.53 -27.76
C PHE A 901 38.99 2.92 -28.42
N GLY A 902 37.82 3.43 -28.86
CA GLY A 902 37.67 4.72 -29.52
C GLY A 902 37.15 5.85 -28.61
N ARG A 903 36.63 6.91 -29.23
CA ARG A 903 36.20 8.15 -28.55
C ARG A 903 34.99 7.97 -27.63
N ALA A 904 34.21 6.90 -27.85
CA ALA A 904 33.03 6.58 -27.05
C ALA A 904 33.34 6.12 -25.61
N ASN A 905 34.61 5.84 -25.28
CA ASN A 905 35.03 5.40 -23.95
C ASN A 905 34.71 6.44 -22.86
N GLY A 906 34.09 6.03 -21.76
CA GLY A 906 33.83 6.90 -20.60
C GLY A 906 32.41 6.79 -20.04
N ALA A 907 32.05 7.74 -19.17
CA ALA A 907 30.72 7.80 -18.56
C ALA A 907 29.68 8.49 -19.47
N TRP A 908 28.55 7.80 -19.64
CA TRP A 908 27.39 8.25 -20.40
C TRP A 908 26.18 8.41 -19.47
N ARG A 909 25.35 9.39 -19.78
CA ARG A 909 24.08 9.66 -19.10
C ARG A 909 22.92 9.71 -20.08
N VAL A 910 21.93 8.88 -19.78
CA VAL A 910 20.68 8.80 -20.52
C VAL A 910 19.60 9.46 -19.68
N VAL A 911 19.12 10.64 -20.09
CA VAL A 911 18.05 11.35 -19.38
C VAL A 911 16.78 11.31 -20.21
N VAL A 912 15.73 10.71 -19.65
CA VAL A 912 14.45 10.55 -20.33
C VAL A 912 13.38 11.32 -19.57
N THR A 913 12.61 12.13 -20.30
CA THR A 913 11.49 12.90 -19.77
C THR A 913 10.18 12.38 -20.37
N ASN A 914 9.20 12.17 -19.49
CA ASN A 914 7.90 11.58 -19.79
C ASN A 914 6.79 12.51 -19.29
N VAL A 915 6.32 13.38 -20.18
CA VAL A 915 5.38 14.43 -19.81
C VAL A 915 3.92 13.98 -19.93
N THR A 916 3.55 13.26 -20.99
CA THR A 916 2.15 12.87 -21.26
C THR A 916 1.86 11.37 -21.03
N GLY A 917 2.88 10.57 -20.69
CA GLY A 917 2.79 9.11 -20.61
C GLY A 917 3.02 8.39 -21.94
N GLN A 918 2.83 9.08 -23.07
CA GLN A 918 3.08 8.54 -24.41
C GLN A 918 4.25 9.22 -25.12
N THR A 919 4.68 10.38 -24.63
CA THR A 919 5.83 11.12 -25.16
C THR A 919 7.13 10.67 -24.49
N CYS A 920 8.15 10.39 -25.31
CA CYS A 920 9.49 10.06 -24.85
C CYS A 920 10.48 11.08 -25.42
N THR A 921 10.97 11.99 -24.58
CA THR A 921 12.05 12.91 -24.96
C THR A 921 13.34 12.46 -24.28
N VAL A 922 14.34 12.14 -25.10
CA VAL A 922 15.58 11.48 -24.72
C VAL A 922 16.75 12.45 -24.92
N HIS A 923 17.54 12.71 -23.89
CA HIS A 923 18.70 13.59 -23.92
C HIS A 923 19.96 12.86 -23.48
N MET A 924 20.93 12.72 -24.39
CA MET A 924 22.19 12.02 -24.16
C MET A 924 23.28 12.99 -23.74
N TYR A 925 24.06 12.60 -22.74
CA TYR A 925 25.21 13.38 -22.28
C TYR A 925 26.42 12.48 -22.01
N ARG A 926 27.62 13.01 -22.27
CA ARG A 926 28.88 12.49 -21.74
C ARG A 926 29.31 13.31 -20.53
N GLU A 927 29.94 12.67 -19.56
CA GLU A 927 30.63 13.39 -18.49
C GLU A 927 32.03 13.77 -18.97
N LEU A 928 32.27 15.07 -19.18
CA LEU A 928 33.58 15.58 -19.58
C LEU A 928 34.08 16.59 -18.57
N GLU A 929 35.39 16.63 -18.34
CA GLU A 929 35.99 17.62 -17.46
C GLU A 929 36.02 18.99 -18.17
N ASN A 930 35.50 20.02 -17.49
CA ASN A 930 35.58 21.39 -17.97
C ASN A 930 37.00 21.91 -17.75
N THR A 931 37.73 22.18 -18.84
CA THR A 931 39.11 22.69 -18.86
C THR A 931 39.34 23.99 -18.09
N SER A 932 38.29 24.78 -17.84
CA SER A 932 38.39 26.05 -17.10
C SER A 932 38.13 25.93 -15.60
N LYS A 933 37.33 24.94 -15.17
CA LYS A 933 36.85 24.81 -13.78
C LYS A 933 37.27 23.50 -13.11
N HIS A 934 37.91 22.58 -13.83
CA HIS A 934 38.29 21.25 -13.36
C HIS A 934 37.13 20.49 -12.69
N GLN A 935 35.95 20.56 -13.30
CA GLN A 935 34.73 19.90 -12.83
C GLN A 935 34.10 19.11 -13.97
N ALA A 936 33.63 17.89 -13.68
CA ALA A 936 32.84 17.12 -14.63
C ALA A 936 31.53 17.84 -14.93
N VAL A 937 31.22 18.02 -16.20
CA VAL A 937 30.00 18.66 -16.71
C VAL A 937 29.27 17.72 -17.67
N TYR A 938 27.95 17.87 -17.73
CA TYR A 938 27.12 17.24 -18.76
C TYR A 938 27.46 17.84 -20.13
N HIS A 939 27.92 17.02 -21.08
CA HIS A 939 28.22 17.46 -22.44
C HIS A 939 27.31 16.75 -23.46
N SER A 940 26.56 17.53 -24.24
CA SER A 940 25.67 17.01 -25.30
C SER A 940 26.43 16.85 -26.61
N LEU A 941 26.16 15.77 -27.35
CA LEU A 941 26.84 15.45 -28.60
C LEU A 941 26.17 16.11 -29.82
N SER A 942 24.88 15.82 -30.01
CA SER A 942 24.10 16.27 -31.17
C SER A 942 23.26 17.52 -30.86
N VAL A 943 22.14 17.34 -30.15
CA VAL A 943 21.21 18.40 -29.76
C VAL A 943 21.57 18.89 -28.36
N ARG A 944 21.77 20.21 -28.20
CA ARG A 944 22.00 20.80 -26.87
C ARG A 944 20.79 20.55 -25.97
N GLY A 945 20.98 19.66 -24.98
CA GLY A 945 19.96 19.34 -23.98
C GLY A 945 19.96 20.34 -22.81
N PRO A 946 18.93 20.31 -21.95
CA PRO A 946 18.78 21.24 -20.83
C PRO A 946 19.93 21.25 -19.82
N LEU A 947 20.65 20.12 -19.67
CA LEU A 947 21.75 19.98 -18.72
C LEU A 947 23.12 20.33 -19.31
N HIS A 948 23.22 20.71 -20.58
CA HIS A 948 24.51 20.99 -21.21
C HIS A 948 25.33 22.05 -20.44
N GLY A 949 26.56 21.70 -20.06
CA GLY A 949 27.48 22.56 -19.31
C GLY A 949 27.20 22.67 -17.81
N VAL A 950 26.14 22.03 -17.31
CA VAL A 950 25.84 21.97 -15.87
C VAL A 950 26.84 21.03 -15.18
N PRO A 951 27.37 21.36 -14.00
CA PRO A 951 28.20 20.44 -13.23
C PRO A 951 27.44 19.17 -12.85
N VAL A 952 28.08 18.01 -12.97
CA VAL A 952 27.45 16.71 -12.67
C VAL A 952 26.95 16.66 -11.23
N ASN A 953 27.71 17.20 -10.27
CA ASN A 953 27.39 17.21 -8.84
C ASN A 953 26.49 18.40 -8.41
N ALA A 954 25.91 19.15 -9.37
CA ALA A 954 25.03 20.26 -9.04
C ALA A 954 23.76 19.77 -8.30
N HIS A 955 23.31 20.54 -7.30
CA HIS A 955 22.09 20.23 -6.57
C HIS A 955 20.85 20.33 -7.46
N TYR A 956 19.87 19.44 -7.24
CA TYR A 956 18.60 19.53 -7.96
C TYR A 956 17.82 20.77 -7.59
N GLN A 957 17.41 21.52 -8.61
CA GLN A 957 16.65 22.74 -8.43
C GLN A 957 15.16 22.43 -8.11
N PRO A 958 14.48 23.34 -7.39
CA PRO A 958 13.02 23.31 -7.21
C PRO A 958 12.27 23.24 -8.55
N LEU A 959 11.04 22.72 -8.54
CA LEU A 959 10.22 22.63 -9.76
C LEU A 959 9.90 24.02 -10.32
N GLY A 960 10.18 24.20 -11.61
CA GLY A 960 9.88 25.42 -12.35
C GLY A 960 8.39 25.64 -12.57
N VAL A 961 8.02 26.80 -13.12
CA VAL A 961 6.62 27.19 -13.37
C VAL A 961 5.92 26.19 -14.29
N LEU A 962 6.61 25.70 -15.33
CA LEU A 962 6.07 24.77 -16.30
C LEU A 962 5.66 23.43 -15.66
N ASP A 963 6.54 22.83 -14.86
CA ASP A 963 6.26 21.54 -14.22
C ASP A 963 5.17 21.67 -13.14
N ARG A 964 5.07 22.82 -12.48
CA ARG A 964 3.96 23.12 -11.56
C ARG A 964 2.62 23.21 -12.30
N LYS A 965 2.57 23.84 -13.48
CA LYS A 965 1.37 23.88 -14.32
C LYS A 965 1.01 22.48 -14.84
N ARG A 966 1.99 21.68 -15.27
CA ARG A 966 1.80 20.26 -15.64
C ARG A 966 1.19 19.44 -14.52
N LEU A 967 1.70 19.60 -13.30
CA LEU A 967 1.17 18.93 -12.12
C LEU A 967 -0.29 19.33 -11.85
N LEU A 968 -0.62 20.62 -11.98
CA LEU A 968 -1.98 21.12 -11.81
C LEU A 968 -2.95 20.53 -12.84
N ALA A 969 -2.56 20.52 -14.13
CA ALA A 969 -3.36 19.90 -15.20
C ALA A 969 -3.59 18.40 -14.95
N ARG A 970 -2.54 17.68 -14.51
CA ARG A 970 -2.64 16.26 -14.16
C ARG A 970 -3.56 16.01 -12.96
N LYS A 971 -3.57 16.89 -11.94
CA LYS A 971 -4.52 16.81 -10.82
C LYS A 971 -5.97 16.96 -11.29
N THR A 972 -6.21 17.69 -12.38
CA THR A 972 -7.53 17.79 -13.04
C THR A 972 -7.82 16.67 -14.05
N GLY A 973 -6.91 15.70 -14.21
CA GLY A 973 -7.10 14.55 -15.11
C GLY A 973 -6.87 14.84 -16.60
N THR A 974 -6.13 15.89 -16.95
CA THR A 974 -5.85 16.25 -18.34
C THR A 974 -4.35 16.50 -18.59
N THR A 975 -3.95 16.49 -19.87
CA THR A 975 -2.62 16.89 -20.31
C THR A 975 -2.50 18.41 -20.31
N TYR A 976 -1.36 18.94 -19.89
CA TYR A 976 -1.11 20.37 -19.96
C TYR A 976 -1.04 20.84 -21.42
N CYS A 977 -1.67 21.97 -21.72
CA CYS A 977 -1.95 22.41 -23.08
C CYS A 977 -0.68 22.53 -23.95
N TYR A 978 0.43 23.04 -23.40
CA TYR A 978 1.69 23.18 -24.14
C TYR A 978 2.39 21.86 -24.47
N ASP A 979 1.92 20.73 -23.94
CA ASP A 979 2.47 19.41 -24.24
C ASP A 979 1.71 18.70 -25.37
N PHE A 980 0.55 19.23 -25.83
CA PHE A 980 -0.17 18.68 -26.97
C PHE A 980 0.65 18.63 -28.28
N PRO A 981 1.46 19.64 -28.64
CA PRO A 981 2.31 19.56 -29.83
C PRO A 981 3.22 18.32 -29.86
N LEU A 982 3.74 17.90 -28.69
CA LEU A 982 4.54 16.68 -28.57
C LEU A 982 3.69 15.42 -28.80
N ALA A 983 2.45 15.41 -28.30
CA ALA A 983 1.52 14.31 -28.54
C ALA A 983 1.16 14.17 -30.04
N PHE A 984 0.94 15.28 -30.74
CA PHE A 984 0.72 15.28 -32.19
C PHE A 984 1.94 14.74 -32.95
N GLN A 985 3.15 15.15 -32.57
CA GLN A 985 4.37 14.62 -33.17
C GLN A 985 4.50 13.10 -32.98
N MET A 986 4.24 12.61 -31.77
CA MET A 986 4.29 11.17 -31.48
C MET A 986 3.23 10.39 -32.27
N ALA A 987 1.99 10.90 -32.35
CA ALA A 987 0.93 10.28 -33.13
C ALA A 987 1.26 10.23 -34.64
N LEU A 988 1.92 11.26 -35.17
CA LEU A 988 2.43 11.26 -36.55
C LEU A 988 3.50 10.18 -36.74
N GLU A 989 4.48 10.08 -35.84
CA GLU A 989 5.53 9.06 -35.91
C GLU A 989 4.94 7.64 -35.90
N GLN A 990 3.96 7.37 -35.03
CA GLN A 990 3.22 6.10 -35.01
C GLN A 990 2.45 5.84 -36.31
N SER A 991 1.80 6.87 -36.87
CA SER A 991 1.08 6.77 -38.14
C SER A 991 2.01 6.37 -39.29
N PHE A 992 3.20 6.98 -39.40
CA PHE A 992 4.20 6.59 -40.38
C PHE A 992 4.69 5.16 -40.16
N ALA A 993 5.01 4.78 -38.92
CA ALA A 993 5.49 3.44 -38.59
C ALA A 993 4.45 2.35 -38.93
N SER A 994 3.16 2.62 -38.70
CA SER A 994 2.07 1.67 -38.99
C SER A 994 1.87 1.43 -40.50
N ARG A 995 2.05 2.47 -41.32
CA ARG A 995 1.78 2.43 -42.77
C ARG A 995 3.01 2.05 -43.58
N PHE A 996 4.21 2.33 -43.05
CA PHE A 996 5.49 1.99 -43.66
C PHE A 996 6.38 1.27 -42.63
N PRO A 997 6.22 -0.05 -42.46
CA PRO A 997 7.06 -0.84 -41.56
C PRO A 997 8.54 -0.69 -41.96
N GLY A 998 9.38 -0.20 -41.05
CA GLY A 998 10.80 0.05 -41.30
C GLY A 998 11.16 1.48 -41.72
N PHE A 999 10.21 2.42 -41.73
CA PHE A 999 10.50 3.84 -41.92
C PHE A 999 11.40 4.37 -40.78
N LYS A 1000 12.68 4.65 -41.09
CA LYS A 1000 13.56 5.43 -40.21
C LYS A 1000 13.45 6.90 -40.59
N LYS A 1001 13.03 7.73 -39.63
CA LYS A 1001 12.97 9.19 -39.79
C LYS A 1001 14.35 9.71 -40.22
N PRO A 1002 14.47 10.42 -41.36
CA PRO A 1002 15.72 11.11 -41.72
C PRO A 1002 16.02 12.15 -40.64
N LYS A 1003 17.25 12.19 -40.11
CA LYS A 1003 17.68 13.10 -39.03
C LYS A 1003 17.35 14.57 -39.33
N ASP A 1004 17.28 14.96 -40.60
CA ASP A 1004 17.07 16.34 -41.04
C ASP A 1004 15.61 16.73 -41.37
N LYS A 1005 14.64 15.80 -41.33
CA LYS A 1005 13.24 16.12 -41.70
C LYS A 1005 12.35 16.23 -40.45
N LEU A 1006 12.02 17.46 -40.07
CA LEU A 1006 10.98 17.77 -39.07
C LEU A 1006 9.62 17.31 -39.59
N LEU A 1007 9.01 16.32 -38.92
CA LEU A 1007 7.67 15.81 -39.26
C LEU A 1007 6.55 16.80 -38.91
N CYS A 1008 6.80 17.66 -37.92
CA CYS A 1008 5.88 18.68 -37.46
C CYS A 1008 6.68 19.93 -37.09
N LYS A 1009 6.32 21.08 -37.68
CA LYS A 1009 6.77 22.41 -37.28
C LYS A 1009 5.61 23.11 -36.60
N VAL A 1010 5.86 23.61 -35.39
CA VAL A 1010 4.83 24.19 -34.51
C VAL A 1010 5.17 25.66 -34.28
N THR A 1011 4.20 26.54 -34.52
CA THR A 1011 4.35 27.98 -34.26
C THR A 1011 3.16 28.46 -33.43
N GLU A 1012 3.42 29.07 -32.27
CA GLU A 1012 2.37 29.60 -31.40
C GLU A 1012 1.76 30.87 -32.00
N LEU A 1013 0.46 31.06 -31.82
CA LEU A 1013 -0.28 32.25 -32.22
C LEU A 1013 -0.69 33.03 -30.96
N VAL A 1014 -0.46 34.34 -30.98
CA VAL A 1014 -0.85 35.25 -29.90
C VAL A 1014 -1.54 36.48 -30.47
N PHE A 1015 -2.29 37.22 -29.66
CA PHE A 1015 -2.76 38.55 -30.06
C PHE A 1015 -1.56 39.45 -30.40
N ALA A 1016 -1.72 40.29 -31.42
CA ALA A 1016 -0.72 41.28 -31.79
C ALA A 1016 -0.46 42.31 -30.67
N ASP A 1017 -1.47 42.58 -29.83
CA ASP A 1017 -1.37 43.37 -28.60
C ASP A 1017 -1.59 42.46 -27.37
N GLN A 1018 -0.77 42.61 -26.34
CA GLN A 1018 -0.88 41.88 -25.08
C GLN A 1018 -2.18 42.18 -24.33
N LYS A 1019 -2.82 43.34 -24.57
CA LYS A 1019 -4.18 43.65 -24.06
C LYS A 1019 -5.28 43.38 -25.10
N GLY A 1020 -4.97 42.56 -26.11
CA GLY A 1020 -5.86 42.23 -27.21
C GLY A 1020 -7.24 41.74 -26.77
N TYR A 1021 -8.23 42.16 -27.55
CA TYR A 1021 -9.66 41.87 -27.40
C TYR A 1021 -10.33 41.68 -28.77
N TRP A 1022 -11.65 41.74 -28.86
CA TRP A 1022 -12.40 41.58 -30.13
C TRP A 1022 -11.80 42.43 -31.26
N GLY A 1023 -11.55 41.80 -32.41
CA GLY A 1023 -10.97 42.46 -33.59
C GLY A 1023 -9.44 42.59 -33.60
N THR A 1024 -8.74 42.12 -32.56
CA THR A 1024 -7.27 42.12 -32.54
C THR A 1024 -6.71 40.99 -33.41
N PRO A 1025 -5.80 41.24 -34.36
CA PRO A 1025 -5.23 40.19 -35.21
C PRO A 1025 -4.28 39.27 -34.45
N LEU A 1026 -4.08 38.06 -34.97
CA LEU A 1026 -3.13 37.07 -34.45
C LEU A 1026 -1.79 37.14 -35.18
N ILE A 1027 -0.69 37.00 -34.43
CA ILE A 1027 0.67 36.94 -34.95
C ILE A 1027 1.38 35.65 -34.50
N PRO A 1028 2.26 35.06 -35.35
CA PRO A 1028 3.11 33.95 -34.96
C PRO A 1028 4.23 34.42 -34.01
N ILE A 1029 4.54 33.62 -32.98
CA ILE A 1029 5.63 33.90 -32.04
C ILE A 1029 6.36 32.62 -31.62
N GLU A 1030 7.65 32.74 -31.30
CA GLU A 1030 8.44 31.74 -30.58
C GLU A 1030 8.75 32.27 -29.18
N ARG A 1031 8.08 31.72 -28.16
CA ARG A 1031 8.27 32.08 -26.74
C ARG A 1031 8.36 30.84 -25.87
N GLN A 1032 8.80 30.99 -24.62
CA GLN A 1032 8.85 29.89 -23.67
C GLN A 1032 7.43 29.40 -23.30
N PRO A 1033 7.21 28.08 -23.22
CA PRO A 1033 5.92 27.51 -22.84
C PRO A 1033 5.41 27.97 -21.46
N GLY A 1034 4.09 28.16 -21.36
CA GLY A 1034 3.40 28.49 -20.10
C GLY A 1034 3.41 29.95 -19.69
N LEU A 1035 3.85 30.86 -20.56
CA LEU A 1035 3.81 32.31 -20.39
C LEU A 1035 2.58 32.97 -21.05
N ASN A 1036 1.50 32.21 -21.26
CA ASN A 1036 0.24 32.72 -21.77
C ASN A 1036 -0.44 33.67 -20.78
N ASP A 1037 -1.01 34.75 -21.30
CA ASP A 1037 -1.73 35.81 -20.61
C ASP A 1037 -3.25 35.78 -20.87
N VAL A 1038 -3.69 34.85 -21.70
CA VAL A 1038 -5.09 34.48 -21.99
C VAL A 1038 -5.25 32.99 -21.66
N GLY A 1039 -6.41 32.59 -21.16
CA GLY A 1039 -6.75 31.19 -20.83
C GLY A 1039 -6.94 30.27 -22.05
N MET A 1040 -6.51 30.72 -23.24
CA MET A 1040 -6.64 30.04 -24.52
C MET A 1040 -5.31 30.17 -25.28
N ILE A 1041 -4.86 29.09 -25.89
CA ILE A 1041 -3.62 29.02 -26.66
C ILE A 1041 -3.93 28.44 -28.03
N ALA A 1042 -3.23 28.92 -29.06
CA ALA A 1042 -3.36 28.36 -30.40
C ALA A 1042 -2.01 28.16 -31.07
N TRP A 1043 -1.95 27.17 -31.97
CA TRP A 1043 -0.77 26.86 -32.77
C TRP A 1043 -1.16 26.72 -34.24
N SER A 1044 -0.27 27.18 -35.12
CA SER A 1044 -0.21 26.75 -36.51
C SER A 1044 0.79 25.60 -36.61
N MET A 1045 0.31 24.43 -37.05
CA MET A 1045 1.14 23.24 -37.20
C MET A 1045 1.27 22.86 -38.66
N GLU A 1046 2.50 22.86 -39.17
CA GLU A 1046 2.86 22.33 -40.49
C GLU A 1046 3.37 20.89 -40.31
N MET A 1047 2.58 19.92 -40.75
CA MET A 1047 2.83 18.49 -40.53
C MET A 1047 2.95 17.72 -41.84
N SER A 1048 3.97 16.88 -41.97
CA SER A 1048 4.01 15.85 -43.01
C SER A 1048 3.20 14.66 -42.53
N THR A 1049 2.19 14.22 -43.28
CA THR A 1049 1.42 13.00 -42.96
C THR A 1049 1.60 11.96 -44.06
N PRO A 1050 1.29 10.67 -43.82
CA PRO A 1050 1.40 9.64 -44.86
C PRO A 1050 0.59 9.96 -46.13
N GLU A 1051 -0.54 10.64 -45.99
CA GLU A 1051 -1.39 11.09 -47.11
C GLU A 1051 -0.84 12.33 -47.81
N PHE A 1052 -0.18 13.22 -47.05
CA PHE A 1052 0.42 14.47 -47.56
C PHE A 1052 1.90 14.57 -47.16
N PRO A 1053 2.82 13.81 -47.80
CA PRO A 1053 4.24 13.80 -47.45
C PRO A 1053 4.98 15.11 -47.73
N SER A 1054 4.40 15.98 -48.56
CA SER A 1054 4.85 17.35 -48.83
C SER A 1054 4.50 18.35 -47.74
N GLY A 1055 3.69 17.94 -46.75
CA GLY A 1055 3.22 18.80 -45.67
C GLY A 1055 1.78 19.28 -45.86
N ARG A 1056 1.07 19.45 -44.75
CA ARG A 1056 -0.24 20.11 -44.63
C ARG A 1056 -0.24 21.01 -43.39
N THR A 1057 -1.02 22.08 -43.42
CA THR A 1057 -1.15 22.99 -42.28
C THR A 1057 -2.50 22.78 -41.59
N ILE A 1058 -2.51 22.79 -40.26
CA ILE A 1058 -3.73 22.85 -39.45
C ILE A 1058 -3.57 23.90 -38.35
N LEU A 1059 -4.70 24.40 -37.86
CA LEU A 1059 -4.75 25.25 -36.67
C LEU A 1059 -5.27 24.42 -35.50
N ILE A 1060 -4.66 24.60 -34.33
CA ILE A 1060 -5.08 23.97 -33.09
C ILE A 1060 -5.35 25.07 -32.07
N VAL A 1061 -6.45 24.96 -31.34
CA VAL A 1061 -6.78 25.83 -30.21
C VAL A 1061 -7.10 24.98 -28.97
N ALA A 1062 -6.62 25.39 -27.81
CA ALA A 1062 -6.77 24.65 -26.55
C ALA A 1062 -6.98 25.60 -25.37
N ASN A 1063 -7.87 25.22 -24.44
CA ASN A 1063 -7.97 25.89 -23.15
C ASN A 1063 -6.75 25.59 -22.29
N ASP A 1064 -6.32 26.57 -21.49
CA ASP A 1064 -5.41 26.35 -20.38
C ASP A 1064 -6.20 26.13 -19.09
N VAL A 1065 -6.39 24.87 -18.69
CA VAL A 1065 -7.09 24.52 -17.42
C VAL A 1065 -6.40 25.10 -16.19
N THR A 1066 -5.09 25.41 -16.29
CA THR A 1066 -4.32 26.01 -15.19
C THR A 1066 -4.59 27.51 -15.04
N PHE A 1067 -5.25 28.12 -16.01
CA PHE A 1067 -5.67 29.51 -16.01
C PHE A 1067 -7.17 29.59 -15.72
N LYS A 1068 -7.53 29.94 -14.47
CA LYS A 1068 -8.94 30.07 -14.02
C LYS A 1068 -9.82 28.86 -14.39
N ALA A 1069 -9.32 27.64 -14.19
CA ALA A 1069 -10.03 26.40 -14.52
C ALA A 1069 -10.45 26.28 -16.00
N GLY A 1070 -9.75 26.99 -16.90
CA GLY A 1070 -10.05 27.01 -18.33
C GLY A 1070 -11.38 27.68 -18.68
N SER A 1071 -11.91 28.56 -17.81
CA SER A 1071 -13.18 29.29 -18.03
C SER A 1071 -13.15 30.16 -19.29
N PHE A 1072 -14.28 30.31 -19.97
CA PHE A 1072 -14.45 31.22 -21.10
C PHE A 1072 -14.77 32.64 -20.63
N GLY A 1073 -13.72 33.45 -20.43
CA GLY A 1073 -13.86 34.88 -20.26
C GLY A 1073 -13.97 35.61 -21.59
N PRO A 1074 -14.35 36.90 -21.59
CA PRO A 1074 -14.53 37.64 -22.84
C PRO A 1074 -13.25 37.77 -23.70
N ARG A 1075 -12.05 37.69 -23.08
CA ARG A 1075 -10.77 37.69 -23.82
C ARG A 1075 -10.51 36.34 -24.47
N GLU A 1076 -10.82 35.25 -23.77
CA GLU A 1076 -10.73 33.89 -24.28
C GLU A 1076 -11.69 33.67 -25.45
N ASP A 1077 -12.92 34.19 -25.35
CA ASP A 1077 -13.91 34.18 -26.44
C ASP A 1077 -13.40 34.94 -27.67
N ALA A 1078 -12.87 36.16 -27.46
CA ALA A 1078 -12.28 36.97 -28.53
C ALA A 1078 -11.11 36.25 -29.22
N PHE A 1079 -10.28 35.57 -28.44
CA PHE A 1079 -9.14 34.82 -28.96
C PHE A 1079 -9.61 33.61 -29.78
N PHE A 1080 -10.57 32.85 -29.26
CA PHE A 1080 -11.13 31.69 -29.96
C PHE A 1080 -11.77 32.10 -31.29
N LEU A 1081 -12.55 33.19 -31.30
CA LEU A 1081 -13.11 33.76 -32.54
C LEU A 1081 -12.01 34.14 -33.53
N ALA A 1082 -10.96 34.85 -33.09
CA ALA A 1082 -9.87 35.27 -33.97
C ALA A 1082 -9.15 34.08 -34.61
N VAL A 1083 -8.97 32.97 -33.88
CA VAL A 1083 -8.40 31.73 -34.42
C VAL A 1083 -9.35 31.07 -35.42
N THR A 1084 -10.65 31.04 -35.11
CA THR A 1084 -11.68 30.50 -36.02
C THR A 1084 -11.77 31.32 -37.32
N ASP A 1085 -11.79 32.64 -37.24
CA ASP A 1085 -11.81 33.53 -38.41
C ASP A 1085 -10.57 33.34 -39.29
N LEU A 1086 -9.39 33.17 -38.67
CA LEU A 1086 -8.16 32.85 -39.38
C LEU A 1086 -8.26 31.49 -40.10
N ALA A 1087 -8.81 30.46 -39.43
CA ALA A 1087 -9.03 29.13 -40.00
C ALA A 1087 -9.98 29.19 -41.20
N CYS A 1088 -11.13 29.87 -41.05
CA CYS A 1088 -12.11 30.05 -42.10
C CYS A 1088 -11.56 30.82 -43.30
N THR A 1089 -10.84 31.92 -43.04
CA THR A 1089 -10.23 32.76 -44.08
C THR A 1089 -9.19 31.99 -44.89
N LYS A 1090 -8.33 31.21 -44.21
CA LYS A 1090 -7.32 30.37 -44.86
C LYS A 1090 -7.85 29.02 -45.35
N LYS A 1091 -9.11 28.68 -45.07
CA LYS A 1091 -9.75 27.37 -45.33
C LYS A 1091 -8.93 26.20 -44.76
N LEU A 1092 -8.38 26.38 -43.56
CA LEU A 1092 -7.60 25.36 -42.86
C LEU A 1092 -8.48 24.61 -41.84
N PRO A 1093 -8.22 23.32 -41.59
CA PRO A 1093 -8.84 22.60 -40.48
C PRO A 1093 -8.48 23.26 -39.14
N LEU A 1094 -9.49 23.44 -38.28
CA LEU A 1094 -9.33 23.87 -36.89
C LEU A 1094 -9.66 22.69 -35.97
N ILE A 1095 -8.71 22.35 -35.09
CA ILE A 1095 -8.91 21.35 -34.03
C ILE A 1095 -9.02 22.08 -32.70
N TYR A 1096 -10.11 21.82 -31.97
CA TYR A 1096 -10.30 22.35 -30.62
C TYR A 1096 -10.11 21.25 -29.57
N LEU A 1097 -9.21 21.50 -28.62
CA LEU A 1097 -8.93 20.62 -27.47
C LEU A 1097 -9.63 21.19 -26.23
N ALA A 1098 -10.76 20.58 -25.86
CA ALA A 1098 -11.64 21.09 -24.82
C ALA A 1098 -11.27 20.54 -23.42
N ALA A 1099 -10.83 21.43 -22.54
CA ALA A 1099 -10.66 21.18 -21.10
C ALA A 1099 -11.01 22.47 -20.34
N ASN A 1100 -12.30 22.68 -20.08
CA ASN A 1100 -12.86 23.93 -19.55
C ASN A 1100 -13.97 23.68 -18.52
N SER A 1101 -14.42 24.77 -17.88
CA SER A 1101 -15.51 24.78 -16.89
C SER A 1101 -16.74 25.58 -17.35
N GLY A 1102 -16.85 25.87 -18.65
CA GLY A 1102 -17.88 26.76 -19.21
C GLY A 1102 -17.54 28.24 -19.05
N ALA A 1103 -18.57 29.09 -19.08
CA ALA A 1103 -18.47 30.54 -18.94
C ALA A 1103 -18.17 30.97 -17.49
#